data_AF-A0A8T0MDR1-F1
#
_entry.id   AF-A0A8T0MDR1-F1
#
_cell.length_a   1.000
_cell.length_b   1.000
_cell.length_c   1.000
_cell.angle_alpha   90.00
_cell.angle_beta   90.00
_cell.angle_gamma   90.00
#
_symmetry.space_group_name_H-M   'P 1'
#
loop_
_entity.id
_entity.type
_entity.pdbx_description
1 polymer ?
#
loop_
_entity_poly.entity_id
_entity_poly.type
_entity_poly.pdbx_seq_one_letter_code
_entity_poly.pdbx_strand_id
1 'polypeptide(L)'
;MRPLLALAAACALLVAAGAAAEEAKNSTNKFRQREASDDMLGYPNLDEDALLKTKCPKHVELRWQTEVSSSIYATPLIADINSDGKLEVVVPSFVHYLEVLEGTDGDKLPGWPAFHQSNVHSSPLLYDIDKDGVREIALATYNGVVNFFRVSGYMMMDKLEVPRRKVRKDWYVGLNPDPVDRSHPDVHDNSIAKEAASKESPTIEQNKSGSVEGGEAQKNGSVQQHSVETKPNSTQAQENVELLNIVNNTRSGSISSVTTAAENTSQTQRRLLQTTDKSDDKTGSSKTHESDSGAKVAATAENNEPLEEDADASFDLFRDPEDLPDEYNYDYDDYVHESMWGDEDWKEQEHEKEENFVSIDAHILSTPVIADIDKDGVQEMVIAVSYFFDREYYDNPEHAKELEGIDMQKYVASSIVVFNLDTRQVKWTADLDLSTDTVNFRAHVYSSPTVVDLDGDGYLDILVGTAYGLFYVIDHRGKVRNKFPLEMAEIHAPVIAADINDDGKMEMVTTDSHGNVAAWTAEGEEIWEVHLKSLIPQRPTVGDVNGDGHTDVVVPTVSGNIYVLSGKDGSKIQPFPYRAHGRIMSPVLLLDMSKHGENAKGLTLATMSFDGYLYLIEGSSGCADVVDIGETSYTMVLADNVDGGDDLDLIVTTMNGNVFCFSTPSPHHPLKLLIT
;
A
#
# COMPACT_ATOMS: atom_id res chain seq x y z
N MET A 1 38.97 -41.22 38.27
CA MET A 1 37.80 -40.33 38.51
C MET A 1 37.76 -39.14 37.52
N ARG A 2 37.90 -39.37 36.20
CA ARG A 2 37.75 -38.30 35.19
C ARG A 2 36.64 -38.49 34.12
N PRO A 3 36.01 -39.67 33.89
CA PRO A 3 34.94 -39.76 32.88
C PRO A 3 33.57 -39.28 33.39
N LEU A 4 33.35 -39.25 34.70
CA LEU A 4 32.04 -38.90 35.30
C LEU A 4 31.72 -37.40 35.26
N LEU A 5 32.71 -36.51 35.31
CA LEU A 5 32.46 -35.05 35.17
C LEU A 5 32.10 -34.66 33.73
N ALA A 6 32.69 -35.31 32.73
CA ALA A 6 32.40 -35.02 31.33
C ALA A 6 30.95 -35.41 30.95
N LEU A 7 30.48 -36.57 31.44
CA LEU A 7 29.10 -36.99 31.24
C LEU A 7 28.10 -36.07 31.97
N ALA A 8 28.42 -35.63 33.19
CA ALA A 8 27.57 -34.71 33.94
C ALA A 8 27.50 -33.32 33.26
N ALA A 9 28.61 -32.80 32.73
CA ALA A 9 28.63 -31.54 31.99
C ALA A 9 27.88 -31.64 30.65
N ALA A 10 28.01 -32.75 29.92
CA ALA A 10 27.26 -33.00 28.69
C ALA A 10 25.75 -33.12 28.94
N CYS A 11 25.32 -33.84 29.99
CA CYS A 11 23.91 -33.88 30.38
C CYS A 11 23.40 -32.51 30.86
N ALA A 12 24.19 -31.72 31.58
CA ALA A 12 23.79 -30.37 31.99
C ALA A 12 23.62 -29.43 30.79
N LEU A 13 24.50 -29.52 29.77
CA LEU A 13 24.37 -28.79 28.51
C LEU A 13 23.17 -29.25 27.67
N LEU A 14 22.89 -30.56 27.61
CA LEU A 14 21.69 -31.10 26.93
C LEU A 14 20.38 -30.74 27.64
N VAL A 15 20.37 -30.68 28.98
CA VAL A 15 19.21 -30.22 29.75
C VAL A 15 19.05 -28.71 29.67
N ALA A 16 20.13 -27.93 29.64
CA ALA A 16 20.05 -26.48 29.42
C ALA A 16 19.64 -26.13 27.97
N ALA A 17 20.12 -26.87 26.97
CA ALA A 17 19.66 -26.72 25.59
C ALA A 17 18.22 -27.21 25.39
N GLY A 18 17.80 -28.26 26.11
CA GLY A 18 16.40 -28.71 26.18
C GLY A 18 15.49 -27.66 26.81
N ALA A 19 15.90 -27.08 27.95
CA ALA A 19 15.15 -26.02 28.62
C ALA A 19 15.08 -24.74 27.78
N ALA A 20 16.18 -24.33 27.13
CA ALA A 20 16.17 -23.19 26.20
C ALA A 20 15.32 -23.46 24.93
N ALA A 21 15.26 -24.71 24.47
CA ALA A 21 14.39 -25.12 23.36
C ALA A 21 12.91 -25.29 23.76
N GLU A 22 12.62 -25.52 25.05
CA GLU A 22 11.26 -25.50 25.62
C GLU A 22 10.80 -24.07 25.94
N GLU A 23 11.67 -23.19 26.44
CA GLU A 23 11.39 -21.75 26.60
C GLU A 23 11.14 -21.08 25.23
N ALA A 24 11.92 -21.43 24.19
CA ALA A 24 11.68 -20.98 22.82
C ALA A 24 10.36 -21.49 22.20
N LYS A 25 9.73 -22.53 22.77
CA LYS A 25 8.46 -23.10 22.31
C LYS A 25 7.22 -22.59 23.05
N ASN A 26 7.39 -21.68 24.01
CA ASN A 26 6.27 -21.11 24.76
C ASN A 26 6.47 -19.60 25.05
N SER A 27 7.18 -18.92 24.14
CA SER A 27 7.30 -17.46 24.10
C SER A 27 5.99 -16.83 23.65
N THR A 28 5.02 -16.77 24.57
CA THR A 28 3.74 -16.10 24.34
C THR A 28 3.94 -14.60 24.10
N ASN A 29 3.56 -14.12 22.90
CA ASN A 29 3.67 -12.71 22.51
C ASN A 29 3.02 -11.77 23.55
N LYS A 30 3.83 -10.86 24.12
CA LYS A 30 3.43 -9.96 25.23
C LYS A 30 2.31 -8.99 24.88
N PHE A 31 2.20 -8.60 23.61
CA PHE A 31 1.22 -7.63 23.13
C PHE A 31 -0.17 -8.27 23.02
N ARG A 32 -0.24 -9.52 22.52
CA ARG A 32 -1.48 -10.31 22.40
C ARG A 32 -2.08 -10.77 23.74
N GLN A 33 -1.33 -10.72 24.84
CA GLN A 33 -1.83 -11.02 26.19
C GLN A 33 -2.53 -9.85 26.89
N ARG A 34 -2.41 -8.64 26.33
CA ARG A 34 -2.97 -7.41 26.91
C ARG A 34 -4.37 -7.19 26.36
N GLU A 35 -5.27 -6.71 27.21
CA GLU A 35 -6.67 -6.42 26.85
C GLU A 35 -6.97 -4.92 26.90
N ALA A 36 -7.90 -4.49 26.03
CA ALA A 36 -8.46 -3.14 25.97
C ALA A 36 -9.55 -2.93 27.07
N SER A 37 -9.16 -3.04 28.34
CA SER A 37 -10.10 -3.05 29.48
C SER A 37 -10.96 -1.79 29.63
N ASP A 38 -10.46 -0.64 29.19
CA ASP A 38 -11.04 0.67 29.51
C ASP A 38 -12.23 1.02 28.60
N ASP A 39 -12.39 0.32 27.47
CA ASP A 39 -13.54 0.47 26.56
C ASP A 39 -14.87 -0.02 27.19
N MET A 40 -14.78 -0.87 28.22
CA MET A 40 -15.94 -1.30 29.01
C MET A 40 -16.39 -0.28 30.06
N LEU A 41 -15.62 0.78 30.32
CA LEU A 41 -15.91 1.75 31.39
C LEU A 41 -17.02 2.75 31.03
N GLY A 42 -17.45 2.78 29.76
CA GLY A 42 -18.44 3.72 29.24
C GLY A 42 -17.95 5.17 29.18
N TYR A 43 -18.81 6.05 28.68
CA TYR A 43 -18.50 7.46 28.46
C TYR A 43 -19.03 8.36 29.60
N PRO A 44 -18.40 9.52 29.87
CA PRO A 44 -18.94 10.50 30.80
C PRO A 44 -20.32 11.00 30.32
N ASN A 45 -21.25 11.26 31.25
CA ASN A 45 -22.55 11.84 30.91
C ASN A 45 -22.35 13.14 30.12
N LEU A 46 -22.97 13.23 28.94
CA LEU A 46 -22.99 14.42 28.10
C LEU A 46 -23.92 15.48 28.71
N ASP A 47 -23.36 16.67 28.95
CA ASP A 47 -24.11 17.89 29.28
C ASP A 47 -23.85 18.88 28.14
N GLU A 48 -24.70 18.83 27.11
CA GLU A 48 -24.61 19.62 25.88
C GLU A 48 -24.51 21.13 26.20
N ASP A 49 -25.30 21.57 27.17
CA ASP A 49 -25.38 22.95 27.63
C ASP A 49 -24.06 23.41 28.30
N ALA A 50 -23.31 22.50 28.92
CA ALA A 50 -21.98 22.76 29.46
C ALA A 50 -20.88 22.61 28.39
N LEU A 51 -21.02 21.64 27.48
CA LEU A 51 -20.04 21.35 26.43
C LEU A 51 -19.96 22.49 25.40
N LEU A 52 -21.09 23.08 25.01
CA LEU A 52 -21.15 24.23 24.10
C LEU A 52 -20.77 25.57 24.76
N LYS A 53 -20.65 25.61 26.10
CA LYS A 53 -20.23 26.82 26.86
C LYS A 53 -18.77 26.71 27.28
N THR A 54 -17.91 26.49 26.28
CA THR A 54 -16.47 26.31 26.45
C THR A 54 -15.82 27.57 27.03
N LYS A 55 -14.68 27.40 27.72
CA LYS A 55 -13.92 28.51 28.32
C LYS A 55 -12.92 29.14 27.35
N CYS A 56 -12.79 28.58 26.15
CA CYS A 56 -11.76 28.87 25.18
C CYS A 56 -12.31 28.77 23.73
N PRO A 57 -13.38 29.52 23.39
CA PRO A 57 -13.98 29.46 22.07
C PRO A 57 -12.96 29.80 20.99
N LYS A 58 -12.87 28.93 19.98
CA LYS A 58 -12.05 29.09 18.78
C LYS A 58 -12.79 29.90 17.71
N HIS A 59 -14.10 30.16 17.89
CA HIS A 59 -14.94 31.01 17.03
C HIS A 59 -14.98 30.54 15.57
N VAL A 60 -15.23 29.24 15.38
CA VAL A 60 -15.36 28.61 14.07
C VAL A 60 -16.74 28.92 13.48
N GLU A 61 -16.80 29.31 12.21
CA GLU A 61 -18.04 29.70 11.51
C GLU A 61 -18.31 28.76 10.32
N LEU A 62 -19.53 28.20 10.24
CA LEU A 62 -19.95 27.40 9.09
C LEU A 62 -20.08 28.31 7.85
N ARG A 63 -19.34 28.01 6.78
CA ARG A 63 -19.42 28.68 5.49
C ARG A 63 -20.51 28.06 4.62
N TRP A 64 -20.38 26.77 4.34
CA TRP A 64 -21.26 26.00 3.49
C TRP A 64 -21.36 24.55 3.95
N GLN A 65 -22.41 23.86 3.50
CA GLN A 65 -22.63 22.43 3.72
C GLN A 65 -23.26 21.82 2.45
N THR A 66 -22.79 20.63 2.06
CA THR A 66 -23.27 19.93 0.86
C THR A 66 -23.49 18.44 1.15
N GLU A 67 -24.64 17.92 0.70
CA GLU A 67 -25.01 16.50 0.77
C GLU A 67 -24.50 15.76 -0.48
N VAL A 68 -23.69 14.71 -0.31
CA VAL A 68 -23.18 13.80 -1.35
C VAL A 68 -23.99 12.51 -1.42
N SER A 69 -23.81 11.71 -2.48
CA SER A 69 -24.73 10.60 -2.81
C SER A 69 -24.66 9.39 -1.87
N SER A 70 -23.65 9.27 -1.01
CA SER A 70 -23.49 8.16 -0.06
C SER A 70 -22.56 8.53 1.10
N SER A 71 -22.55 7.70 2.14
CA SER A 71 -21.64 7.78 3.29
C SER A 71 -20.18 7.94 2.90
N ILE A 72 -19.40 8.67 3.71
CA ILE A 72 -17.97 8.90 3.48
C ILE A 72 -17.17 8.11 4.53
N TYR A 73 -16.31 7.19 4.07
CA TYR A 73 -15.49 6.32 4.94
C TYR A 73 -13.98 6.52 4.76
N ALA A 74 -13.56 7.03 3.60
CA ALA A 74 -12.17 7.41 3.33
C ALA A 74 -12.02 8.93 3.37
N THR A 75 -10.85 9.41 3.78
CA THR A 75 -10.59 10.84 3.88
C THR A 75 -10.68 11.49 2.48
N PRO A 76 -11.37 12.63 2.32
CA PRO A 76 -11.36 13.39 1.06
C PRO A 76 -9.96 13.88 0.66
N LEU A 77 -9.85 14.44 -0.54
CA LEU A 77 -8.66 15.20 -0.95
C LEU A 77 -9.04 16.65 -1.23
N ILE A 78 -8.32 17.59 -0.62
CA ILE A 78 -8.34 19.00 -1.00
C ILE A 78 -7.22 19.21 -2.03
N ALA A 79 -7.54 19.72 -3.20
CA ALA A 79 -6.54 20.04 -4.23
C ALA A 79 -7.10 20.95 -5.32
N ASP A 80 -6.23 21.76 -5.90
CA ASP A 80 -6.44 22.35 -7.23
C ASP A 80 -6.37 21.23 -8.28
N ILE A 81 -7.54 20.76 -8.75
CA ILE A 81 -7.61 19.69 -9.76
C ILE A 81 -7.62 20.25 -11.19
N ASN A 82 -8.03 21.50 -11.37
CA ASN A 82 -8.25 22.10 -12.68
C ASN A 82 -7.11 23.06 -13.13
N SER A 83 -6.18 23.36 -12.22
CA SER A 83 -5.04 24.29 -12.34
C SER A 83 -5.41 25.77 -12.53
N ASP A 84 -6.54 26.22 -11.97
CA ASP A 84 -6.96 27.64 -11.96
C ASP A 84 -6.53 28.42 -10.71
N GLY A 85 -5.98 27.74 -9.70
CA GLY A 85 -5.52 28.32 -8.43
C GLY A 85 -6.57 28.35 -7.32
N LYS A 86 -7.77 27.80 -7.53
CA LYS A 86 -8.72 27.45 -6.46
C LYS A 86 -8.46 26.03 -5.95
N LEU A 87 -9.09 25.69 -4.82
CA LEU A 87 -9.09 24.34 -4.29
C LEU A 87 -10.47 23.70 -4.45
N GLU A 88 -10.49 22.47 -4.91
CA GLU A 88 -11.65 21.60 -4.92
C GLU A 88 -11.58 20.56 -3.79
N VAL A 89 -12.73 20.05 -3.37
CA VAL A 89 -12.84 18.92 -2.43
C VAL A 89 -13.31 17.67 -3.19
N VAL A 90 -12.41 16.70 -3.36
CA VAL A 90 -12.69 15.40 -3.98
C VAL A 90 -13.17 14.42 -2.91
N VAL A 91 -14.43 13.98 -3.02
CA VAL A 91 -15.14 13.20 -1.99
C VAL A 91 -15.37 11.76 -2.47
N PRO A 92 -14.66 10.77 -1.89
CA PRO A 92 -14.89 9.36 -2.17
C PRO A 92 -16.17 8.87 -1.45
N SER A 93 -17.29 8.81 -2.17
CA SER A 93 -18.51 8.22 -1.60
C SER A 93 -18.34 6.70 -1.52
N PHE A 94 -18.74 6.10 -0.40
CA PHE A 94 -18.48 4.69 -0.09
C PHE A 94 -18.99 3.73 -1.17
N VAL A 95 -20.15 4.02 -1.73
CA VAL A 95 -20.79 3.22 -2.79
C VAL A 95 -21.00 4.07 -4.03
N HIS A 96 -20.62 3.51 -5.18
CA HIS A 96 -20.97 3.91 -6.54
C HIS A 96 -20.50 5.26 -7.08
N TYR A 97 -20.13 6.24 -6.25
CA TYR A 97 -19.83 7.59 -6.75
C TYR A 97 -18.53 8.20 -6.20
N LEU A 98 -17.82 8.90 -7.08
CA LEU A 98 -16.82 9.89 -6.74
C LEU A 98 -17.42 11.26 -7.03
N GLU A 99 -17.34 12.19 -6.08
CA GLU A 99 -17.87 13.55 -6.22
C GLU A 99 -16.75 14.59 -6.08
N VAL A 100 -16.93 15.75 -6.70
CA VAL A 100 -16.03 16.89 -6.52
C VAL A 100 -16.86 18.15 -6.29
N LEU A 101 -16.50 18.89 -5.25
CA LEU A 101 -17.14 20.13 -4.83
C LEU A 101 -16.19 21.31 -5.03
N GLU A 102 -16.70 22.45 -5.47
CA GLU A 102 -15.94 23.71 -5.51
C GLU A 102 -15.71 24.22 -4.07
N GLY A 103 -14.47 24.58 -3.72
CA GLY A 103 -14.13 24.95 -2.34
C GLY A 103 -14.81 26.23 -1.82
N THR A 104 -15.19 27.14 -2.71
CA THR A 104 -15.71 28.47 -2.33
C THR A 104 -17.12 28.45 -1.76
N ASP A 105 -17.97 27.52 -2.21
CA ASP A 105 -19.40 27.45 -1.85
C ASP A 105 -19.95 26.02 -1.70
N GLY A 106 -19.16 24.99 -2.01
CA GLY A 106 -19.55 23.59 -1.91
C GLY A 106 -20.42 23.09 -3.08
N ASP A 107 -20.60 23.88 -4.14
CA ASP A 107 -21.38 23.45 -5.31
C ASP A 107 -20.71 22.28 -6.04
N LYS A 108 -21.51 21.34 -6.56
CA LYS A 108 -21.00 20.15 -7.25
C LYS A 108 -20.47 20.52 -8.63
N LEU A 109 -19.22 20.17 -8.94
CA LEU A 109 -18.61 20.56 -10.20
C LEU A 109 -19.29 19.94 -11.43
N PRO A 110 -19.41 20.67 -12.56
CA PRO A 110 -19.96 20.12 -13.79
C PRO A 110 -19.19 18.89 -14.30
N GLY A 111 -19.92 17.79 -14.54
CA GLY A 111 -19.34 16.50 -14.93
C GLY A 111 -19.33 15.46 -13.80
N TRP A 112 -19.53 15.89 -12.56
CA TRP A 112 -19.62 15.03 -11.37
C TRP A 112 -21.10 14.86 -10.93
N PRO A 113 -21.47 13.75 -10.25
CA PRO A 113 -20.65 12.62 -9.81
C PRO A 113 -20.15 11.73 -10.97
N ALA A 114 -18.97 11.12 -10.79
CA ALA A 114 -18.48 10.05 -11.64
C ALA A 114 -18.83 8.68 -11.01
N PHE A 115 -19.31 7.73 -11.83
CA PHE A 115 -19.78 6.43 -11.35
C PHE A 115 -18.67 5.37 -11.34
N HIS A 116 -18.60 4.58 -10.27
CA HIS A 116 -17.75 3.38 -10.15
C HIS A 116 -18.57 2.18 -9.63
N GLN A 117 -18.06 0.95 -9.82
CA GLN A 117 -18.85 -0.26 -9.64
C GLN A 117 -18.67 -0.98 -8.29
N SER A 118 -17.83 -0.47 -7.39
CA SER A 118 -17.38 -1.19 -6.19
C SER A 118 -17.33 -0.25 -4.97
N ASN A 119 -17.09 -0.80 -3.78
CA ASN A 119 -16.96 0.00 -2.56
C ASN A 119 -15.58 0.67 -2.48
N VAL A 120 -15.46 1.74 -1.71
CA VAL A 120 -14.21 2.50 -1.54
C VAL A 120 -13.79 2.60 -0.07
N HIS A 121 -12.57 2.15 0.21
CA HIS A 121 -11.88 2.31 1.50
C HIS A 121 -10.61 3.16 1.40
N SER A 122 -10.19 3.55 0.19
CA SER A 122 -9.00 4.35 -0.07
C SER A 122 -9.34 5.84 -0.23
N SER A 123 -8.42 6.70 0.19
CA SER A 123 -8.49 8.13 -0.09
C SER A 123 -8.08 8.38 -1.56
N PRO A 124 -8.71 9.31 -2.29
CA PRO A 124 -8.32 9.63 -3.66
C PRO A 124 -6.92 10.25 -3.72
N LEU A 125 -6.20 9.95 -4.80
CA LEU A 125 -4.85 10.45 -5.08
C LEU A 125 -4.84 11.27 -6.37
N LEU A 126 -3.85 12.12 -6.58
CA LEU A 126 -3.66 12.85 -7.85
C LEU A 126 -2.37 12.42 -8.55
N TYR A 127 -2.48 12.06 -9.82
CA TYR A 127 -1.34 11.66 -10.65
C TYR A 127 -1.61 11.89 -12.14
N ASP A 128 -0.64 12.45 -12.86
CA ASP A 128 -0.67 12.61 -14.32
C ASP A 128 -0.31 11.27 -14.98
N ILE A 129 -1.33 10.48 -15.35
CA ILE A 129 -1.15 9.08 -15.80
C ILE A 129 -0.92 8.96 -17.31
N ASP A 130 -1.29 9.98 -18.10
CA ASP A 130 -1.06 10.00 -19.56
C ASP A 130 -0.04 11.05 -20.04
N LYS A 131 0.56 11.79 -19.11
CA LYS A 131 1.66 12.74 -19.28
C LYS A 131 1.27 13.95 -20.12
N ASP A 132 0.02 14.40 -20.02
CA ASP A 132 -0.49 15.60 -20.68
C ASP A 132 -0.24 16.90 -19.89
N GLY A 133 0.16 16.77 -18.62
CA GLY A 133 0.45 17.87 -17.70
C GLY A 133 -0.69 18.24 -16.76
N VAL A 134 -1.87 17.61 -16.91
CA VAL A 134 -2.97 17.64 -15.93
C VAL A 134 -2.87 16.40 -15.04
N ARG A 135 -3.36 16.47 -13.80
CA ARG A 135 -3.37 15.32 -12.87
C ARG A 135 -4.76 14.68 -12.84
N GLU A 136 -4.84 13.40 -13.14
CA GLU A 136 -6.04 12.60 -12.93
C GLU A 136 -6.24 12.29 -11.45
N ILE A 137 -7.50 12.11 -11.07
CA ILE A 137 -7.88 11.54 -9.77
C ILE A 137 -7.80 10.02 -9.88
N ALA A 138 -6.91 9.40 -9.13
CA ALA A 138 -6.81 7.96 -8.97
C ALA A 138 -7.60 7.49 -7.75
N LEU A 139 -8.43 6.45 -7.90
CA LEU A 139 -9.29 5.90 -6.85
C LEU A 139 -9.17 4.37 -6.81
N ALA A 140 -8.69 3.82 -5.70
CA ALA A 140 -8.57 2.38 -5.52
C ALA A 140 -9.85 1.79 -4.89
N THR A 141 -10.50 0.89 -5.62
CA THR A 141 -11.75 0.26 -5.22
C THR A 141 -11.54 -1.12 -4.61
N TYR A 142 -12.48 -1.54 -3.77
CA TYR A 142 -12.47 -2.77 -2.99
C TYR A 142 -12.22 -4.04 -3.83
N ASN A 143 -12.64 -4.06 -5.10
CA ASN A 143 -12.46 -5.15 -6.05
C ASN A 143 -11.05 -5.25 -6.70
N GLY A 144 -10.02 -4.63 -6.13
CA GLY A 144 -8.64 -4.77 -6.61
C GLY A 144 -8.30 -3.92 -7.83
N VAL A 145 -9.08 -2.86 -8.11
CA VAL A 145 -8.89 -1.98 -9.28
C VAL A 145 -8.56 -0.55 -8.84
N VAL A 146 -7.61 0.09 -9.51
CA VAL A 146 -7.39 1.54 -9.44
C VAL A 146 -7.91 2.19 -10.71
N ASN A 147 -8.93 3.02 -10.56
CA ASN A 147 -9.60 3.73 -11.65
C ASN A 147 -9.06 5.16 -11.71
N PHE A 148 -8.85 5.68 -12.92
CA PHE A 148 -8.44 7.08 -13.13
C PHE A 148 -9.60 7.91 -13.69
N PHE A 149 -9.79 9.11 -13.16
CA PHE A 149 -10.82 10.05 -13.57
C PHE A 149 -10.18 11.36 -13.98
N ARG A 150 -10.51 11.83 -15.19
CA ARG A 150 -10.13 13.16 -15.65
C ARG A 150 -10.97 14.22 -14.94
N VAL A 151 -10.42 15.43 -14.81
CA VAL A 151 -11.08 16.62 -14.21
C VAL A 151 -12.55 16.82 -14.64
N SER A 152 -12.86 16.46 -15.89
CA SER A 152 -14.21 16.46 -16.48
C SER A 152 -15.23 15.44 -15.90
N GLY A 153 -14.86 14.61 -14.93
CA GLY A 153 -15.66 13.50 -14.40
C GLY A 153 -15.64 12.22 -15.25
N TYR A 154 -14.95 12.21 -16.40
CA TYR A 154 -14.84 11.04 -17.26
C TYR A 154 -13.83 10.01 -16.71
N MET A 155 -14.32 8.79 -16.44
CA MET A 155 -13.49 7.63 -16.11
C MET A 155 -12.70 7.16 -17.34
N MET A 156 -11.39 7.01 -17.19
CA MET A 156 -10.51 6.51 -18.24
C MET A 156 -10.70 5.01 -18.48
N MET A 157 -10.41 4.56 -19.69
CA MET A 157 -10.39 3.13 -20.04
C MET A 157 -9.14 2.43 -19.47
N ASP A 158 -8.07 3.20 -19.26
CA ASP A 158 -6.87 2.75 -18.59
C ASP A 158 -7.13 2.67 -17.07
N LYS A 159 -6.78 1.53 -16.49
CA LYS A 159 -6.93 1.21 -15.07
C LYS A 159 -5.77 0.32 -14.64
N LEU A 160 -5.40 0.35 -13.36
CA LEU A 160 -4.51 -0.68 -12.80
C LEU A 160 -5.38 -1.78 -12.19
N GLU A 161 -5.14 -3.03 -12.54
CA GLU A 161 -5.86 -4.18 -12.00
C GLU A 161 -4.87 -5.06 -11.26
N VAL A 162 -5.08 -5.24 -9.96
CA VAL A 162 -4.26 -6.12 -9.13
C VAL A 162 -4.54 -7.57 -9.54
N PRO A 163 -3.53 -8.34 -9.96
CA PRO A 163 -3.76 -9.70 -10.44
C PRO A 163 -4.25 -10.61 -9.32
N ARG A 164 -5.29 -11.42 -9.60
CA ARG A 164 -5.71 -12.54 -8.74
C ARG A 164 -4.51 -13.43 -8.37
N ARG A 165 -4.39 -13.84 -7.12
CA ARG A 165 -3.26 -14.63 -6.62
C ARG A 165 -3.48 -16.13 -6.86
N LYS A 166 -2.61 -16.78 -7.64
CA LYS A 166 -2.58 -18.24 -7.74
C LYS A 166 -1.87 -18.85 -6.52
N VAL A 167 -2.54 -19.73 -5.79
CA VAL A 167 -1.99 -20.50 -4.64
C VAL A 167 -2.32 -21.99 -4.76
N ARG A 168 -1.61 -22.86 -4.03
CA ARG A 168 -1.90 -24.30 -4.02
C ARG A 168 -3.23 -24.61 -3.31
N LYS A 169 -3.96 -25.63 -3.78
CA LYS A 169 -5.22 -26.10 -3.14
C LYS A 169 -5.02 -26.57 -1.71
N ASP A 170 -3.86 -27.11 -1.38
CA ASP A 170 -3.48 -27.66 -0.09
C ASP A 170 -2.62 -26.72 0.76
N TRP A 171 -2.45 -25.45 0.36
CA TRP A 171 -1.62 -24.45 1.07
C TRP A 171 -1.97 -24.24 2.57
N TYR A 172 -3.19 -24.62 2.98
CA TYR A 172 -3.68 -24.51 4.35
C TYR A 172 -3.35 -25.77 5.19
N VAL A 173 -2.87 -26.84 4.56
CA VAL A 173 -2.60 -28.13 5.19
C VAL A 173 -1.26 -28.06 5.90
N GLY A 174 -1.29 -27.78 7.20
CA GLY A 174 -0.10 -27.57 8.02
C GLY A 174 0.03 -26.14 8.55
N LEU A 175 -0.84 -25.20 8.12
CA LEU A 175 -1.01 -23.95 8.86
C LEU A 175 -1.48 -24.26 10.27
N ASN A 176 -0.67 -23.90 11.26
CA ASN A 176 -1.06 -24.01 12.66
C ASN A 176 -2.12 -22.94 12.98
N PRO A 177 -3.10 -23.25 13.86
CA PRO A 177 -4.14 -22.29 14.25
C PRO A 177 -3.63 -21.17 15.19
N ASP A 178 -2.36 -21.23 15.60
CA ASP A 178 -1.67 -20.23 16.41
C ASP A 178 -0.75 -19.40 15.49
N PRO A 179 -0.83 -18.05 15.44
CA PRO A 179 -0.28 -17.27 14.31
C PRO A 179 1.25 -17.13 14.25
N VAL A 180 2.02 -17.96 14.96
CA VAL A 180 3.48 -17.81 15.12
C VAL A 180 4.27 -18.83 14.28
N ASP A 181 3.59 -19.78 13.63
CA ASP A 181 4.29 -20.81 12.85
C ASP A 181 4.71 -20.32 11.45
N ARG A 182 5.95 -19.81 11.37
CA ARG A 182 6.61 -19.42 10.11
C ARG A 182 7.33 -20.60 9.40
N SER A 183 7.04 -21.86 9.75
CA SER A 183 7.70 -23.02 9.12
C SER A 183 7.12 -23.44 7.77
N HIS A 184 6.04 -22.81 7.30
CA HIS A 184 5.42 -23.14 6.02
C HIS A 184 6.30 -22.69 4.83
N PRO A 185 6.65 -23.59 3.88
CA PRO A 185 7.56 -23.26 2.77
C PRO A 185 7.11 -22.07 1.93
N ASP A 186 5.80 -21.98 1.64
CA ASP A 186 5.22 -20.98 0.74
C ASP A 186 5.31 -19.53 1.24
N VAL A 187 5.73 -19.30 2.49
CA VAL A 187 5.91 -17.94 3.05
C VAL A 187 7.25 -17.33 2.61
N HIS A 188 8.25 -18.13 2.24
CA HIS A 188 9.62 -17.64 1.92
C HIS A 188 10.30 -18.37 0.75
N ASP A 189 9.57 -18.76 -0.30
CA ASP A 189 10.14 -19.52 -1.42
C ASP A 189 11.04 -18.71 -2.37
N ASN A 190 12.28 -18.50 -1.94
CA ASN A 190 13.37 -17.94 -2.72
C ASN A 190 13.89 -18.88 -3.84
N SER A 191 13.34 -20.09 -4.01
CA SER A 191 13.76 -21.01 -5.08
C SER A 191 13.31 -20.53 -6.47
N ILE A 192 12.11 -19.94 -6.56
CA ILE A 192 11.54 -19.38 -7.80
C ILE A 192 12.47 -18.29 -8.39
N ALA A 193 13.04 -17.43 -7.53
CA ALA A 193 14.01 -16.40 -7.94
C ALA A 193 15.36 -16.99 -8.39
N LYS A 194 15.77 -18.16 -7.85
CA LYS A 194 17.03 -18.83 -8.23
C LYS A 194 16.91 -19.66 -9.51
N GLU A 195 15.74 -20.24 -9.80
CA GLU A 195 15.51 -20.94 -11.07
C GLU A 195 15.38 -19.99 -12.27
N ALA A 196 14.97 -18.74 -12.05
CA ALA A 196 15.05 -17.69 -13.06
C ALA A 196 16.50 -17.29 -13.37
N ALA A 197 17.36 -17.17 -12.35
CA ALA A 197 18.75 -16.73 -12.48
C ALA A 197 19.73 -17.82 -12.99
N SER A 198 19.33 -19.10 -13.01
CA SER A 198 20.21 -20.21 -13.41
C SER A 198 20.15 -20.58 -14.90
N LYS A 199 19.26 -19.96 -15.69
CA LYS A 199 19.03 -20.32 -17.10
C LYS A 199 19.83 -19.50 -18.13
N GLU A 200 20.62 -18.51 -17.72
CA GLU A 200 21.49 -17.74 -18.63
C GLU A 200 22.99 -17.84 -18.29
N SER A 201 23.65 -18.91 -18.74
CA SER A 201 24.96 -18.88 -19.43
C SER A 201 25.59 -20.28 -19.53
N PRO A 202 26.07 -20.71 -20.72
CA PRO A 202 26.79 -21.99 -20.85
C PRO A 202 28.23 -21.89 -20.34
N THR A 203 28.66 -22.91 -19.61
CA THR A 203 30.03 -23.05 -19.11
C THR A 203 31.02 -23.44 -20.22
N ILE A 204 32.18 -22.76 -20.27
CA ILE A 204 33.37 -23.24 -20.98
C ILE A 204 34.35 -23.77 -19.94
N GLU A 205 34.57 -25.08 -19.93
CA GLU A 205 35.66 -25.68 -19.17
C GLU A 205 37.03 -25.39 -19.81
N GLN A 206 38.03 -25.02 -18.99
CA GLN A 206 39.42 -25.40 -19.26
C GLN A 206 40.16 -25.85 -17.99
N ASN A 207 40.58 -27.10 -18.01
CA ASN A 207 41.49 -27.71 -17.05
C ASN A 207 42.92 -27.13 -17.15
N LYS A 208 43.62 -26.89 -16.02
CA LYS A 208 44.83 -27.66 -15.62
C LYS A 208 45.61 -27.13 -14.39
N SER A 209 45.78 -28.05 -13.42
CA SER A 209 47.02 -28.38 -12.65
C SER A 209 47.94 -27.30 -12.05
N GLY A 210 48.27 -27.44 -10.75
CA GLY A 210 49.50 -26.85 -10.17
C GLY A 210 49.59 -26.91 -8.64
N SER A 211 50.29 -27.91 -8.09
CA SER A 211 50.54 -28.12 -6.66
C SER A 211 51.69 -27.27 -6.07
N VAL A 212 51.66 -26.93 -4.76
CA VAL A 212 52.65 -27.36 -3.72
C VAL A 212 52.50 -26.59 -2.38
N GLU A 213 52.53 -27.37 -1.30
CA GLU A 213 52.88 -27.17 0.12
C GLU A 213 53.28 -25.79 0.72
N GLY A 214 52.72 -25.50 1.91
CA GLY A 214 53.50 -25.59 3.17
C GLY A 214 53.82 -24.31 3.98
N GLY A 215 53.59 -24.36 5.30
CA GLY A 215 54.38 -23.59 6.31
C GLY A 215 53.61 -22.81 7.38
N GLU A 216 53.63 -23.28 8.63
CA GLU A 216 53.27 -22.49 9.82
C GLU A 216 54.42 -21.55 10.26
N ALA A 217 54.12 -20.42 10.93
CA ALA A 217 54.57 -20.13 12.31
C ALA A 217 54.42 -18.66 12.77
N GLN A 218 54.22 -18.50 14.09
CA GLN A 218 54.10 -17.26 14.87
C GLN A 218 55.39 -16.41 14.92
N LYS A 219 55.30 -15.08 15.10
CA LYS A 219 55.41 -14.36 16.43
C LYS A 219 55.67 -12.84 16.35
N ASN A 220 55.07 -12.12 17.31
CA ASN A 220 55.47 -10.87 18.00
C ASN A 220 56.46 -9.86 17.38
N GLY A 221 56.06 -8.58 17.38
CA GLY A 221 56.97 -7.41 17.39
C GLY A 221 56.20 -6.09 17.48
N SER A 222 56.53 -5.22 18.44
CA SER A 222 55.84 -3.95 18.73
C SER A 222 56.79 -2.73 18.62
N VAL A 223 56.26 -1.50 18.85
CA VAL A 223 56.99 -0.20 18.98
C VAL A 223 57.35 0.44 17.61
N GLN A 224 57.27 1.75 17.30
CA GLN A 224 57.03 3.04 18.00
C GLN A 224 56.20 3.94 17.03
N GLN A 225 55.15 4.68 17.39
CA GLN A 225 55.09 5.96 18.14
C GLN A 225 55.80 7.16 17.46
N HIS A 226 55.02 8.15 17.01
CA HIS A 226 55.36 9.57 17.21
C HIS A 226 54.10 10.45 17.23
N SER A 227 54.00 11.30 18.25
CA SER A 227 52.91 12.24 18.54
C SER A 227 53.49 13.64 18.82
N VAL A 228 52.81 14.72 18.43
CA VAL A 228 53.08 16.11 18.91
C VAL A 228 51.77 16.93 19.00
N GLU A 229 51.76 17.93 19.88
CA GLU A 229 50.63 18.77 20.31
C GLU A 229 50.92 20.30 20.11
N THR A 230 50.02 21.28 20.32
CA THR A 230 48.60 21.31 20.79
C THR A 230 47.80 22.49 20.18
N LYS A 231 46.48 22.51 20.45
CA LYS A 231 45.55 23.66 20.72
C LYS A 231 46.16 25.04 21.12
N PRO A 232 45.37 26.15 21.20
CA PRO A 232 44.14 26.57 20.47
C PRO A 232 44.04 28.12 20.19
N ASN A 233 42.82 28.58 19.81
CA ASN A 233 42.17 29.88 20.07
C ASN A 233 42.11 31.04 19.03
N SER A 234 40.85 31.36 18.68
CA SER A 234 40.15 32.66 18.75
C SER A 234 40.20 33.75 17.63
N THR A 235 38.96 34.10 17.22
CA THR A 235 38.37 35.44 16.91
C THR A 235 38.63 36.17 15.58
N GLN A 236 37.51 36.37 14.86
CA GLN A 236 37.03 37.58 14.15
C GLN A 236 37.95 38.36 13.20
N ALA A 237 37.56 38.44 11.91
CA ALA A 237 37.26 39.71 11.21
C ALA A 237 36.58 39.44 9.84
N GLN A 238 35.83 40.43 9.34
CA GLN A 238 35.21 40.45 8.00
C GLN A 238 36.21 40.92 6.93
N GLU A 239 36.03 40.53 5.66
CA GLU A 239 35.93 41.49 4.54
C GLU A 239 35.39 40.86 3.23
N ASN A 240 35.02 41.71 2.27
CA ASN A 240 34.18 41.43 1.10
C ASN A 240 34.95 40.92 -0.15
N VAL A 241 34.18 40.60 -1.22
CA VAL A 241 34.42 40.72 -2.70
C VAL A 241 33.79 39.50 -3.42
N GLU A 242 33.03 39.57 -4.53
CA GLU A 242 32.33 40.65 -5.28
C GLU A 242 31.18 40.01 -6.11
N LEU A 243 30.19 40.80 -6.55
CA LEU A 243 29.21 40.38 -7.57
C LEU A 243 29.77 40.59 -8.99
N LEU A 244 29.29 39.79 -9.95
CA LEU A 244 29.33 40.12 -11.38
C LEU A 244 27.92 40.18 -11.98
N ASN A 245 27.54 41.38 -12.43
CA ASN A 245 26.35 41.64 -13.24
C ASN A 245 26.62 41.38 -14.73
N ILE A 246 25.66 40.80 -15.46
CA ILE A 246 25.53 40.99 -16.92
C ILE A 246 24.09 41.41 -17.24
N VAL A 247 23.94 42.25 -18.27
CA VAL A 247 22.84 43.18 -18.47
C VAL A 247 21.82 42.70 -19.51
N ASN A 248 20.55 43.05 -19.29
CA ASN A 248 19.43 42.92 -20.21
C ASN A 248 19.71 43.38 -21.65
N ASN A 249 19.02 42.79 -22.63
CA ASN A 249 18.43 43.62 -23.68
C ASN A 249 17.15 43.00 -24.25
N THR A 250 16.07 43.78 -24.21
CA THR A 250 14.75 43.44 -24.76
C THR A 250 14.66 43.83 -26.23
N ARG A 251 13.83 43.12 -27.02
CA ARG A 251 13.13 43.73 -28.16
C ARG A 251 11.84 43.01 -28.51
N SER A 252 10.73 43.71 -28.31
CA SER A 252 9.44 43.38 -28.90
C SER A 252 9.38 43.83 -30.37
N GLY A 253 8.49 43.22 -31.14
CA GLY A 253 8.28 43.54 -32.55
C GLY A 253 7.04 42.87 -33.12
N SER A 254 5.88 43.47 -32.91
CA SER A 254 4.63 43.10 -33.57
C SER A 254 4.61 43.55 -35.03
N ILE A 255 3.96 42.80 -35.93
CA ILE A 255 3.28 43.33 -37.13
C ILE A 255 2.27 42.30 -37.70
N SER A 256 1.36 42.80 -38.52
CA SER A 256 0.02 42.31 -38.82
C SER A 256 -0.14 41.25 -39.92
N SER A 257 -1.34 40.66 -39.89
CA SER A 257 -2.01 39.84 -40.91
C SER A 257 -2.03 40.38 -42.35
N VAL A 258 -2.03 39.45 -43.33
CA VAL A 258 -2.70 39.56 -44.64
C VAL A 258 -3.22 38.17 -45.05
N THR A 259 -4.43 38.10 -45.61
CA THR A 259 -5.07 36.91 -46.21
C THR A 259 -4.83 36.81 -47.72
N THR A 260 -4.70 35.59 -48.27
CA THR A 260 -5.26 35.19 -49.58
C THR A 260 -5.08 33.69 -49.84
N ALA A 261 -5.84 33.13 -50.78
CA ALA A 261 -5.97 31.70 -51.04
C ALA A 261 -5.45 31.27 -52.44
N ALA A 262 -5.53 29.96 -52.68
CA ALA A 262 -5.54 29.25 -53.98
C ALA A 262 -4.22 28.65 -54.54
N GLU A 263 -4.15 27.31 -54.46
CA GLU A 263 -3.98 26.36 -55.57
C GLU A 263 -2.67 26.21 -56.39
N ASN A 264 -2.09 24.99 -56.29
CA ASN A 264 -1.96 23.96 -57.34
C ASN A 264 -0.58 23.45 -57.87
N THR A 265 -0.43 22.11 -57.68
CA THR A 265 0.13 21.05 -58.56
C THR A 265 1.61 20.89 -58.93
N SER A 266 2.16 19.74 -58.50
CA SER A 266 2.60 18.60 -59.37
C SER A 266 2.80 17.35 -58.49
N GLN A 267 2.13 16.20 -58.60
CA GLN A 267 1.91 15.21 -59.69
C GLN A 267 3.09 14.27 -60.05
N THR A 268 3.01 13.02 -59.54
CA THR A 268 3.13 11.72 -60.26
C THR A 268 2.46 10.65 -59.36
N GLN A 269 1.30 10.01 -59.63
CA GLN A 269 0.84 9.14 -60.73
C GLN A 269 1.71 7.86 -60.89
N ARG A 270 1.20 6.62 -60.98
CA ARG A 270 -0.13 6.01 -61.36
C ARG A 270 -0.20 4.54 -60.81
N ARG A 271 -1.28 3.72 -60.85
CA ARG A 271 -2.78 3.80 -61.00
C ARG A 271 -3.32 2.42 -61.49
N LEU A 272 -4.64 2.16 -61.33
CA LEU A 272 -5.57 1.24 -62.06
C LEU A 272 -5.98 -0.07 -61.34
N LEU A 273 -7.25 -0.52 -61.35
CA LEU A 273 -8.55 0.16 -61.62
C LEU A 273 -9.77 -0.68 -61.16
N GLN A 274 -10.72 -0.02 -60.48
CA GLN A 274 -12.21 -0.03 -60.64
C GLN A 274 -13.17 -1.21 -60.36
N THR A 275 -14.37 -0.74 -60.01
CA THR A 275 -15.64 -1.35 -59.63
C THR A 275 -16.66 -1.42 -60.78
N THR A 276 -17.70 -2.26 -60.61
CA THR A 276 -19.08 -2.17 -61.13
C THR A 276 -19.88 -3.35 -60.52
N ASP A 277 -21.19 -3.36 -60.28
CA ASP A 277 -22.30 -2.40 -60.48
C ASP A 277 -23.55 -2.88 -59.69
N LYS A 278 -24.53 -1.99 -59.43
CA LYS A 278 -25.99 -2.29 -59.24
C LYS A 278 -26.45 -3.16 -58.04
N SER A 279 -27.74 -3.20 -57.66
CA SER A 279 -28.84 -2.21 -57.63
C SER A 279 -30.00 -2.77 -56.79
N ASP A 280 -30.92 -1.89 -56.39
CA ASP A 280 -32.30 -2.18 -55.90
C ASP A 280 -32.45 -2.92 -54.55
N ASP A 281 -33.52 -2.80 -53.77
CA ASP A 281 -34.56 -1.81 -53.43
C ASP A 281 -35.52 -2.57 -52.47
N LYS A 282 -36.31 -1.85 -51.65
CA LYS A 282 -37.54 -2.31 -50.93
C LYS A 282 -37.51 -3.12 -49.60
N THR A 283 -37.71 -2.34 -48.53
CA THR A 283 -38.87 -2.36 -47.58
C THR A 283 -39.28 -3.58 -46.72
N GLY A 284 -39.50 -3.30 -45.42
CA GLY A 284 -40.49 -3.96 -44.52
C GLY A 284 -39.86 -4.93 -43.50
N SER A 285 -39.72 -4.66 -42.19
CA SER A 285 -40.60 -4.11 -41.13
C SER A 285 -41.52 -5.15 -40.43
N SER A 286 -41.68 -5.00 -39.10
CA SER A 286 -42.37 -5.86 -38.11
C SER A 286 -41.54 -7.04 -37.58
N LYS A 287 -41.22 -7.20 -36.27
CA LYS A 287 -42.07 -7.35 -35.05
C LYS A 287 -43.01 -8.58 -35.14
N THR A 288 -43.15 -9.48 -34.14
CA THR A 288 -42.63 -9.58 -32.75
C THR A 288 -42.99 -10.96 -32.12
N HIS A 289 -42.36 -11.29 -30.97
CA HIS A 289 -42.83 -12.12 -29.83
C HIS A 289 -42.85 -13.68 -29.88
N GLU A 290 -42.26 -14.25 -28.81
CA GLU A 290 -42.67 -15.42 -27.98
C GLU A 290 -42.79 -16.82 -28.62
N SER A 291 -41.92 -17.78 -28.23
CA SER A 291 -42.05 -18.72 -27.09
C SER A 291 -43.00 -19.91 -27.39
N ASP A 292 -42.74 -21.17 -27.06
CA ASP A 292 -41.81 -21.77 -26.08
C ASP A 292 -41.53 -23.26 -26.46
N SER A 293 -40.73 -23.94 -25.63
CA SER A 293 -40.59 -25.40 -25.44
C SER A 293 -39.43 -26.13 -26.13
N GLY A 294 -38.56 -26.70 -25.29
CA GLY A 294 -38.19 -28.11 -25.43
C GLY A 294 -36.70 -28.47 -25.52
N ALA A 295 -36.09 -28.75 -24.36
CA ALA A 295 -34.92 -29.64 -24.20
C ALA A 295 -33.60 -29.29 -24.93
N LYS A 296 -32.70 -28.59 -24.23
CA LYS A 296 -31.24 -28.79 -24.41
C LYS A 296 -30.81 -30.05 -23.65
N VAL A 297 -30.12 -30.97 -24.32
CA VAL A 297 -29.38 -32.09 -23.72
C VAL A 297 -27.90 -31.94 -24.14
N ALA A 298 -27.01 -32.43 -23.28
CA ALA A 298 -25.56 -32.24 -23.32
C ALA A 298 -24.90 -32.45 -24.70
N ALA A 299 -23.92 -31.60 -25.00
CA ALA A 299 -22.99 -31.79 -26.11
C ALA A 299 -21.86 -32.75 -25.69
N THR A 300 -22.09 -34.05 -25.90
CA THR A 300 -21.02 -35.06 -25.96
C THR A 300 -21.15 -35.76 -27.31
N ALA A 301 -20.50 -35.20 -28.34
CA ALA A 301 -20.35 -35.83 -29.63
C ALA A 301 -18.99 -36.53 -29.68
N GLU A 302 -19.00 -37.86 -29.63
CA GLU A 302 -17.84 -38.68 -29.98
C GLU A 302 -17.59 -38.53 -31.50
N ASN A 303 -16.46 -37.95 -31.89
CA ASN A 303 -16.04 -37.96 -33.29
C ASN A 303 -15.56 -39.36 -33.68
N ASN A 304 -16.48 -40.17 -34.22
CA ASN A 304 -16.21 -41.46 -34.85
C ASN A 304 -16.51 -41.40 -36.36
N GLU A 305 -15.93 -40.41 -37.06
CA GLU A 305 -15.82 -40.41 -38.52
C GLU A 305 -14.33 -40.51 -38.92
N PRO A 306 -14.00 -41.28 -39.98
CA PRO A 306 -12.62 -41.44 -40.42
C PRO A 306 -12.10 -40.12 -41.01
N LEU A 307 -10.86 -39.77 -40.67
CA LEU A 307 -10.14 -38.66 -41.29
C LEU A 307 -9.94 -38.92 -42.79
N GLU A 308 -9.99 -37.85 -43.57
CA GLU A 308 -10.21 -37.84 -45.02
C GLU A 308 -9.13 -38.59 -45.80
N GLU A 309 -9.53 -39.46 -46.74
CA GLU A 309 -8.65 -40.22 -47.65
C GLU A 309 -7.74 -39.29 -48.51
N ASP A 310 -8.09 -38.01 -48.63
CA ASP A 310 -7.35 -36.99 -49.38
C ASP A 310 -6.07 -36.51 -48.66
N ALA A 311 -5.92 -36.77 -47.36
CA ALA A 311 -4.71 -36.40 -46.60
C ALA A 311 -3.53 -37.35 -46.88
N ASP A 312 -3.78 -38.66 -46.96
CA ASP A 312 -2.75 -39.67 -47.25
C ASP A 312 -2.25 -39.57 -48.70
N ALA A 313 -3.14 -39.24 -49.65
CA ALA A 313 -2.81 -39.07 -51.07
C ALA A 313 -1.77 -37.95 -51.35
N SER A 314 -1.53 -37.05 -50.39
CA SER A 314 -0.55 -35.96 -50.51
C SER A 314 0.88 -36.37 -50.09
N PHE A 315 1.07 -37.50 -49.42
CA PHE A 315 2.40 -37.95 -48.94
C PHE A 315 3.14 -38.90 -49.89
N ASP A 316 2.43 -39.62 -50.76
CA ASP A 316 3.04 -40.59 -51.69
C ASP A 316 3.78 -39.96 -52.89
N LEU A 317 3.69 -38.63 -53.09
CA LEU A 317 4.39 -37.94 -54.19
C LEU A 317 5.91 -37.72 -53.94
N PHE A 318 6.43 -38.09 -52.77
CA PHE A 318 7.85 -37.90 -52.39
C PHE A 318 8.61 -39.21 -52.13
N ARG A 319 8.04 -40.37 -52.46
CA ARG A 319 8.70 -41.68 -52.39
C ARG A 319 8.95 -42.26 -53.78
N ASP A 320 10.02 -41.81 -54.43
CA ASP A 320 10.58 -42.52 -55.59
C ASP A 320 11.22 -43.85 -55.09
N PRO A 321 10.75 -45.05 -55.52
CA PRO A 321 11.22 -46.32 -54.95
C PRO A 321 12.50 -46.88 -55.59
N GLU A 322 13.09 -46.21 -56.60
CA GLU A 322 14.10 -46.82 -57.49
C GLU A 322 15.57 -46.38 -57.24
N ASP A 323 15.88 -45.63 -56.17
CA ASP A 323 17.25 -45.14 -55.92
C ASP A 323 17.77 -45.43 -54.48
N LEU A 324 17.69 -46.69 -54.06
CA LEU A 324 18.44 -47.21 -52.89
C LEU A 324 19.22 -48.48 -53.27
N PRO A 325 20.57 -48.44 -53.29
CA PRO A 325 21.39 -49.62 -53.53
C PRO A 325 21.42 -50.53 -52.30
N ASP A 326 21.33 -51.84 -52.55
CA ASP A 326 21.53 -52.88 -51.54
C ASP A 326 22.96 -52.82 -50.95
N GLU A 327 23.13 -52.51 -49.66
CA GLU A 327 24.10 -53.11 -48.71
C GLU A 327 23.88 -52.54 -47.28
N TYR A 328 24.50 -53.14 -46.27
CA TYR A 328 24.45 -52.76 -44.83
C TYR A 328 23.19 -53.14 -44.03
N ASN A 329 22.99 -54.45 -43.89
CA ASN A 329 22.28 -55.00 -42.73
C ASN A 329 23.16 -54.82 -41.46
N TYR A 330 22.88 -53.79 -40.66
CA TYR A 330 23.56 -53.57 -39.38
C TYR A 330 22.93 -54.42 -38.28
N ASP A 331 23.70 -55.36 -37.74
CA ASP A 331 23.35 -56.16 -36.56
C ASP A 331 23.31 -55.23 -35.33
N TYR A 332 22.14 -55.06 -34.71
CA TYR A 332 21.88 -53.97 -33.76
C TYR A 332 22.15 -54.33 -32.28
N ASP A 333 22.81 -55.47 -32.03
CA ASP A 333 22.91 -56.09 -30.70
C ASP A 333 24.27 -55.87 -29.98
N ASP A 334 25.28 -55.28 -30.63
CA ASP A 334 26.67 -55.24 -30.12
C ASP A 334 27.11 -53.91 -29.45
N TYR A 335 26.21 -52.93 -29.28
CA TYR A 335 26.55 -51.59 -28.76
C TYR A 335 25.70 -51.06 -27.59
N VAL A 336 24.89 -51.90 -26.93
CA VAL A 336 24.22 -51.53 -25.67
C VAL A 336 24.86 -52.27 -24.50
N HIS A 337 25.84 -51.63 -23.87
CA HIS A 337 26.27 -52.03 -22.53
C HIS A 337 25.17 -51.64 -21.53
N GLU A 338 24.32 -52.60 -21.14
CA GLU A 338 23.27 -52.44 -20.12
C GLU A 338 23.79 -51.87 -18.79
N SER A 339 25.10 -51.99 -18.53
CA SER A 339 25.79 -51.44 -17.35
C SER A 339 26.06 -49.93 -17.36
N MET A 340 25.62 -49.17 -18.37
CA MET A 340 25.66 -47.70 -18.35
C MET A 340 24.32 -47.05 -17.96
N TRP A 341 23.23 -47.83 -17.92
CA TRP A 341 22.01 -47.44 -17.23
C TRP A 341 22.14 -47.84 -15.77
N GLY A 342 22.80 -46.99 -14.99
CA GLY A 342 22.63 -47.04 -13.54
C GLY A 342 21.16 -46.75 -13.21
N ASP A 343 20.67 -47.30 -12.09
CA ASP A 343 19.36 -46.98 -11.52
C ASP A 343 19.35 -45.52 -11.00
N GLU A 344 19.52 -44.54 -11.89
CA GLU A 344 19.02 -43.20 -11.63
C GLU A 344 17.50 -43.29 -11.73
N ASP A 345 16.86 -43.33 -10.56
CA ASP A 345 15.44 -43.05 -10.41
C ASP A 345 15.13 -41.73 -11.11
N TRP A 346 14.69 -41.81 -12.37
CA TRP A 346 14.13 -40.69 -13.10
C TRP A 346 12.83 -40.30 -12.41
N LYS A 347 12.96 -39.51 -11.34
CA LYS A 347 11.88 -38.67 -10.86
C LYS A 347 11.57 -37.70 -11.97
N GLU A 348 10.60 -38.10 -12.80
CA GLU A 348 9.80 -37.20 -13.60
C GLU A 348 9.53 -35.96 -12.74
N GLN A 349 10.01 -34.79 -13.16
CA GLN A 349 9.66 -33.55 -12.47
C GLN A 349 8.13 -33.49 -12.53
N GLU A 350 7.47 -33.58 -11.38
CA GLU A 350 6.01 -33.50 -11.32
C GLU A 350 5.62 -32.14 -11.90
N HIS A 351 5.22 -32.12 -13.17
CA HIS A 351 4.69 -30.93 -13.80
C HIS A 351 3.39 -30.59 -13.08
N GLU A 352 3.47 -29.59 -12.19
CA GLU A 352 2.37 -29.20 -11.34
C GLU A 352 1.18 -28.80 -12.21
N LYS A 353 0.14 -29.63 -12.16
CA LYS A 353 -1.06 -29.44 -12.97
C LYS A 353 -1.75 -28.15 -12.54
N GLU A 354 -2.29 -27.38 -13.48
CA GLU A 354 -3.11 -26.20 -13.15
C GLU A 354 -4.29 -26.56 -12.24
N GLU A 355 -4.77 -27.81 -12.31
CA GLU A 355 -5.77 -28.41 -11.42
C GLU A 355 -5.41 -28.34 -9.92
N ASN A 356 -4.13 -28.19 -9.56
CA ASN A 356 -3.66 -28.09 -8.18
C ASN A 356 -3.73 -26.66 -7.60
N PHE A 357 -4.05 -25.66 -8.43
CA PHE A 357 -4.05 -24.25 -8.02
C PHE A 357 -5.46 -23.67 -7.86
N VAL A 358 -5.54 -22.59 -7.08
CA VAL A 358 -6.72 -21.76 -6.83
C VAL A 358 -6.33 -20.31 -7.09
N SER A 359 -7.20 -19.54 -7.75
CA SER A 359 -7.01 -18.09 -7.92
C SER A 359 -7.87 -17.35 -6.90
N ILE A 360 -7.25 -16.61 -5.99
CA ILE A 360 -7.93 -15.80 -4.96
C ILE A 360 -8.10 -14.36 -5.47
N ASP A 361 -9.23 -13.73 -5.14
CA ASP A 361 -9.50 -12.32 -5.46
C ASP A 361 -8.59 -11.36 -4.71
N ALA A 362 -8.31 -10.22 -5.33
CA ALA A 362 -7.51 -9.14 -4.77
C ALA A 362 -8.42 -8.04 -4.23
N HIS A 363 -8.18 -7.61 -3.00
CA HIS A 363 -8.93 -6.54 -2.34
C HIS A 363 -8.01 -5.45 -1.82
N ILE A 364 -8.38 -4.19 -2.09
CA ILE A 364 -7.68 -2.99 -1.61
C ILE A 364 -8.52 -2.40 -0.48
N LEU A 365 -7.98 -2.43 0.74
CA LEU A 365 -8.67 -2.02 1.98
C LEU A 365 -8.04 -0.79 2.65
N SER A 366 -6.98 -0.24 2.04
CA SER A 366 -6.22 0.90 2.55
C SER A 366 -5.82 1.84 1.41
N THR A 367 -5.23 3.00 1.73
CA THR A 367 -4.88 4.00 0.72
C THR A 367 -3.51 3.67 0.10
N PRO A 368 -3.38 3.52 -1.23
CA PRO A 368 -2.08 3.36 -1.89
C PRO A 368 -1.18 4.58 -1.69
N VAL A 369 0.13 4.40 -1.91
CA VAL A 369 1.09 5.51 -1.96
C VAL A 369 1.74 5.57 -3.34
N ILE A 370 1.93 6.79 -3.86
CA ILE A 370 2.68 7.05 -5.09
C ILE A 370 4.03 7.67 -4.71
N ALA A 371 5.13 7.01 -5.09
CA ALA A 371 6.49 7.48 -4.84
C ALA A 371 7.48 6.83 -5.81
N ASP A 372 8.55 7.54 -6.15
CA ASP A 372 9.74 6.99 -6.82
C ASP A 372 10.58 6.24 -5.77
N ILE A 373 10.41 4.91 -5.70
CA ILE A 373 11.01 4.09 -4.63
C ILE A 373 12.46 3.69 -4.92
N ASP A 374 12.82 3.52 -6.20
CA ASP A 374 14.15 3.06 -6.62
C ASP A 374 15.02 4.13 -7.31
N LYS A 375 14.56 5.39 -7.30
CA LYS A 375 15.27 6.56 -7.86
C LYS A 375 15.57 6.45 -9.35
N ASP A 376 14.71 5.74 -10.09
CA ASP A 376 14.80 5.66 -11.56
C ASP A 376 14.16 6.89 -12.27
N GLY A 377 13.42 7.72 -11.53
CA GLY A 377 12.72 8.90 -12.01
C GLY A 377 11.29 8.64 -12.51
N VAL A 378 10.85 7.38 -12.50
CA VAL A 378 9.45 6.97 -12.63
C VAL A 378 8.82 6.91 -11.23
N GLN A 379 7.51 7.11 -11.17
CA GLN A 379 6.77 6.97 -9.92
C GLN A 379 6.16 5.57 -9.87
N GLU A 380 6.33 4.88 -8.76
CA GLU A 380 5.62 3.64 -8.46
C GLU A 380 4.36 3.91 -7.66
N MET A 381 3.35 3.05 -7.80
CA MET A 381 2.23 2.95 -6.88
C MET A 381 2.37 1.69 -6.03
N VAL A 382 2.55 1.88 -4.73
CA VAL A 382 2.65 0.83 -3.71
C VAL A 382 1.25 0.55 -3.16
N ILE A 383 0.77 -0.69 -3.32
CA ILE A 383 -0.57 -1.12 -2.90
C ILE A 383 -0.43 -2.25 -1.87
N ALA A 384 -1.04 -2.08 -0.70
CA ALA A 384 -1.29 -3.17 0.23
C ALA A 384 -2.54 -3.93 -0.18
N VAL A 385 -2.39 -5.23 -0.43
CA VAL A 385 -3.45 -6.08 -0.99
C VAL A 385 -3.78 -7.19 0.00
N SER A 386 -5.07 -7.35 0.29
CA SER A 386 -5.62 -8.51 0.98
C SER A 386 -6.22 -9.45 -0.06
N TYR A 387 -5.84 -10.72 -0.06
CA TYR A 387 -6.44 -11.73 -0.92
C TYR A 387 -7.38 -12.61 -0.11
N PHE A 388 -8.64 -12.68 -0.51
CA PHE A 388 -9.64 -13.62 0.02
C PHE A 388 -10.77 -13.75 -1.01
N PHE A 389 -11.74 -14.63 -0.80
CA PHE A 389 -12.89 -14.76 -1.70
C PHE A 389 -14.03 -13.81 -1.32
N ASP A 390 -14.49 -13.00 -2.27
CA ASP A 390 -15.64 -12.12 -2.09
C ASP A 390 -16.95 -12.93 -2.00
N ARG A 391 -17.51 -13.01 -0.80
CA ARG A 391 -18.75 -13.75 -0.54
C ARG A 391 -19.94 -13.18 -1.32
N GLU A 392 -20.02 -11.86 -1.52
CA GLU A 392 -21.15 -11.25 -2.23
C GLU A 392 -21.11 -11.62 -3.73
N TYR A 393 -19.91 -11.72 -4.30
CA TYR A 393 -19.71 -12.21 -5.67
C TYR A 393 -20.07 -13.70 -5.82
N TYR A 394 -19.58 -14.56 -4.92
CA TYR A 394 -19.78 -16.01 -5.02
C TYR A 394 -21.10 -16.56 -4.47
N ASP A 395 -21.89 -15.75 -3.75
CA ASP A 395 -23.27 -16.09 -3.38
C ASP A 395 -24.18 -16.21 -4.63
N ASN A 396 -23.76 -15.67 -5.78
CA ASN A 396 -24.43 -15.90 -7.07
C ASN A 396 -24.22 -17.36 -7.57
N PRO A 397 -25.30 -18.14 -7.84
CA PRO A 397 -25.20 -19.51 -8.35
C PRO A 397 -24.46 -19.71 -9.68
N GLU A 398 -24.18 -18.64 -10.43
CA GLU A 398 -23.31 -18.71 -11.62
C GLU A 398 -21.82 -18.72 -11.23
N HIS A 399 -21.39 -17.82 -10.35
CA HIS A 399 -20.01 -17.72 -9.86
C HIS A 399 -19.65 -18.84 -8.87
N ALA A 400 -20.61 -19.35 -8.10
CA ALA A 400 -20.40 -20.48 -7.19
C ALA A 400 -19.83 -21.75 -7.89
N LYS A 401 -20.00 -21.88 -9.21
CA LYS A 401 -19.42 -22.97 -10.02
C LYS A 401 -17.91 -22.83 -10.24
N GLU A 402 -17.37 -21.62 -10.15
CA GLU A 402 -15.92 -21.36 -10.18
C GLU A 402 -15.22 -21.98 -8.96
N LEU A 403 -15.97 -22.20 -7.87
CA LEU A 403 -15.49 -22.72 -6.59
C LEU A 403 -15.79 -24.22 -6.37
N GLU A 404 -16.03 -25.01 -7.42
CA GLU A 404 -16.35 -26.44 -7.28
C GLU A 404 -15.29 -27.21 -6.46
N GLY A 405 -15.63 -27.53 -5.21
CA GLY A 405 -14.75 -28.22 -4.25
C GLY A 405 -13.82 -27.33 -3.42
N ILE A 406 -13.88 -26.01 -3.55
CA ILE A 406 -13.04 -25.04 -2.85
C ILE A 406 -13.78 -24.48 -1.63
N ASP A 407 -13.12 -24.48 -0.47
CA ASP A 407 -13.64 -23.90 0.76
C ASP A 407 -13.08 -22.48 0.96
N MET A 408 -13.90 -21.48 0.67
CA MET A 408 -13.52 -20.06 0.73
C MET A 408 -12.87 -19.63 2.04
N GLN A 409 -13.26 -20.23 3.17
CA GLN A 409 -12.79 -19.85 4.50
C GLN A 409 -11.32 -20.22 4.76
N LYS A 410 -10.67 -20.96 3.85
CA LYS A 410 -9.29 -21.42 4.00
C LYS A 410 -8.25 -20.57 3.24
N TYR A 411 -8.68 -19.50 2.59
CA TYR A 411 -7.85 -18.70 1.70
C TYR A 411 -7.89 -17.23 2.10
N VAL A 412 -6.96 -16.82 2.97
CA VAL A 412 -6.69 -15.41 3.29
C VAL A 412 -5.19 -15.17 3.17
N ALA A 413 -4.75 -14.23 2.33
CA ALA A 413 -3.35 -13.84 2.17
C ALA A 413 -3.18 -12.33 2.21
N SER A 414 -1.95 -11.88 2.41
CA SER A 414 -1.54 -10.48 2.26
C SER A 414 -0.28 -10.36 1.42
N SER A 415 -0.22 -9.35 0.55
CA SER A 415 0.99 -9.01 -0.21
C SER A 415 1.07 -7.49 -0.42
N ILE A 416 2.28 -6.99 -0.66
CA ILE A 416 2.52 -5.68 -1.28
C ILE A 416 2.67 -5.88 -2.78
N VAL A 417 1.90 -5.14 -3.57
CA VAL A 417 2.00 -5.11 -5.04
C VAL A 417 2.45 -3.72 -5.45
N VAL A 418 3.52 -3.64 -6.23
CA VAL A 418 4.08 -2.37 -6.71
C VAL A 418 3.89 -2.27 -8.22
N PHE A 419 3.21 -1.22 -8.66
CA PHE A 419 3.04 -0.89 -10.08
C PHE A 419 4.01 0.21 -10.51
N ASN A 420 4.67 0.04 -11.64
CA ASN A 420 5.38 1.13 -12.30
C ASN A 420 4.39 1.93 -13.15
N LEU A 421 4.21 3.23 -12.88
CA LEU A 421 3.11 4.01 -13.48
C LEU A 421 3.32 4.35 -14.96
N ASP A 422 4.56 4.39 -15.44
CA ASP A 422 4.87 4.57 -16.87
C ASP A 422 4.43 3.37 -17.72
N THR A 423 4.79 2.17 -17.27
CA THR A 423 4.45 0.92 -17.98
C THR A 423 3.05 0.40 -17.65
N ARG A 424 2.48 0.86 -16.52
CA ARG A 424 1.20 0.42 -15.95
C ARG A 424 1.17 -1.08 -15.63
N GLN A 425 2.34 -1.66 -15.37
CA GLN A 425 2.54 -3.07 -15.05
C GLN A 425 3.08 -3.25 -13.63
N VAL A 426 2.88 -4.44 -13.07
CA VAL A 426 3.45 -4.83 -11.77
C VAL A 426 4.97 -4.90 -11.91
N LYS A 427 5.69 -4.04 -11.18
CA LYS A 427 7.16 -4.00 -11.07
C LYS A 427 7.64 -5.21 -10.26
N TRP A 428 6.98 -5.49 -9.13
CA TRP A 428 7.15 -6.70 -8.32
C TRP A 428 6.00 -6.90 -7.33
N THR A 429 5.94 -8.09 -6.71
CA THR A 429 5.02 -8.43 -5.60
C THR A 429 5.81 -9.09 -4.48
N ALA A 430 5.57 -8.68 -3.24
CA ALA A 430 6.13 -9.31 -2.04
C ALA A 430 5.00 -9.86 -1.17
N ASP A 431 4.96 -11.19 -0.98
CA ASP A 431 3.98 -11.85 -0.11
C ASP A 431 4.39 -11.70 1.37
N LEU A 432 3.39 -11.53 2.24
CA LEU A 432 3.59 -11.27 3.68
C LEU A 432 3.07 -12.45 4.52
N ASP A 433 1.77 -12.46 4.82
CA ASP A 433 1.14 -13.42 5.72
C ASP A 433 0.10 -14.27 5.01
N LEU A 434 -0.02 -15.53 5.45
CA LEU A 434 -1.04 -16.49 5.01
C LEU A 434 -1.87 -16.94 6.23
N SER A 435 -3.20 -16.95 6.10
CA SER A 435 -4.10 -17.39 7.17
C SER A 435 -5.40 -18.00 6.61
N THR A 436 -6.28 -18.40 7.53
CA THR A 436 -7.68 -18.74 7.22
C THR A 436 -8.62 -17.67 7.79
N ASP A 437 -9.89 -17.73 7.43
CA ASP A 437 -11.00 -16.91 7.96
C ASP A 437 -11.46 -17.41 9.35
N THR A 438 -11.06 -18.64 9.72
CA THR A 438 -11.41 -19.32 10.98
C THR A 438 -10.49 -19.02 12.16
N VAL A 439 -9.32 -18.43 11.94
CA VAL A 439 -8.40 -18.00 13.01
C VAL A 439 -8.73 -16.60 13.52
N ASN A 440 -8.33 -16.31 14.76
CA ASN A 440 -8.57 -15.01 15.41
C ASN A 440 -7.83 -13.84 14.73
N PHE A 441 -6.64 -14.11 14.19
CA PHE A 441 -5.79 -13.12 13.53
C PHE A 441 -5.71 -13.46 12.05
N ARG A 442 -6.28 -12.59 11.21
CA ARG A 442 -6.40 -12.81 9.77
C ARG A 442 -5.33 -12.04 9.03
N ALA A 443 -4.80 -12.61 7.95
CA ALA A 443 -3.84 -11.98 7.05
C ALA A 443 -4.47 -10.90 6.15
N HIS A 444 -5.25 -9.99 6.73
CA HIS A 444 -5.73 -8.78 6.07
C HIS A 444 -4.76 -7.62 6.30
N VAL A 445 -4.74 -6.66 5.38
CA VAL A 445 -3.96 -5.42 5.50
C VAL A 445 -4.90 -4.22 5.41
N TYR A 446 -5.25 -3.67 6.59
CA TYR A 446 -5.99 -2.40 6.71
C TYR A 446 -5.03 -1.19 6.82
N SER A 447 -3.77 -1.45 7.19
CA SER A 447 -2.71 -0.45 7.24
C SER A 447 -2.46 0.11 5.83
N SER A 448 -2.42 1.43 5.70
CA SER A 448 -1.90 2.07 4.48
C SER A 448 -0.37 1.99 4.54
N PRO A 449 0.32 1.60 3.46
CA PRO A 449 1.78 1.53 3.47
C PRO A 449 2.37 2.93 3.67
N THR A 450 3.44 3.01 4.47
CA THR A 450 4.24 4.24 4.61
C THR A 450 5.54 4.05 3.83
N VAL A 451 5.94 5.06 3.06
CA VAL A 451 7.11 4.99 2.16
C VAL A 451 8.11 6.07 2.55
N VAL A 452 9.32 5.67 2.96
CA VAL A 452 10.32 6.58 3.55
C VAL A 452 11.75 6.05 3.38
N ASP A 453 12.73 6.94 3.25
CA ASP A 453 14.16 6.62 3.36
C ASP A 453 14.51 6.41 4.85
N LEU A 454 14.48 5.16 5.31
CA LEU A 454 14.59 4.83 6.73
C LEU A 454 16.05 4.78 7.24
N ASP A 455 17.03 4.54 6.36
CA ASP A 455 18.46 4.43 6.73
C ASP A 455 19.38 5.48 6.11
N GLY A 456 18.85 6.37 5.25
CA GLY A 456 19.59 7.44 4.61
C GLY A 456 20.43 7.00 3.41
N ASP A 457 20.23 5.78 2.87
CA ASP A 457 20.87 5.36 1.63
C ASP A 457 20.26 6.02 0.38
N GLY A 458 19.05 6.57 0.54
CA GLY A 458 18.32 7.33 -0.46
C GLY A 458 17.22 6.55 -1.16
N TYR A 459 17.21 5.23 -1.16
CA TYR A 459 16.07 4.48 -1.68
C TYR A 459 14.93 4.49 -0.64
N LEU A 460 13.68 4.35 -1.09
CA LEU A 460 12.55 4.36 -0.16
C LEU A 460 12.20 2.94 0.27
N ASP A 461 12.18 2.72 1.57
CA ASP A 461 11.63 1.52 2.20
C ASP A 461 10.11 1.63 2.32
N ILE A 462 9.44 0.48 2.30
CA ILE A 462 8.00 0.32 2.47
C ILE A 462 7.73 -0.31 3.84
N LEU A 463 6.99 0.42 4.68
CA LEU A 463 6.60 0.04 6.03
C LEU A 463 5.12 -0.34 6.02
N VAL A 464 4.78 -1.54 6.51
CA VAL A 464 3.38 -2.01 6.55
C VAL A 464 3.10 -2.92 7.74
N GLY A 465 1.99 -2.67 8.44
CA GLY A 465 1.47 -3.54 9.50
C GLY A 465 0.30 -4.39 9.02
N THR A 466 0.20 -5.63 9.47
CA THR A 466 -0.88 -6.55 9.10
C THR A 466 -1.80 -6.85 10.28
N ALA A 467 -3.06 -7.21 9.98
CA ALA A 467 -4.02 -7.66 11.00
C ALA A 467 -3.64 -9.02 11.61
N TYR A 468 -2.69 -9.73 11.00
CA TYR A 468 -2.02 -10.90 11.59
C TYR A 468 -1.16 -10.52 12.81
N GLY A 469 -0.80 -9.24 12.93
CA GLY A 469 -0.01 -8.67 14.01
C GLY A 469 1.50 -8.73 13.76
N LEU A 470 1.89 -8.66 12.48
CA LEU A 470 3.27 -8.54 12.04
C LEU A 470 3.51 -7.16 11.42
N PHE A 471 4.68 -6.58 11.70
CA PHE A 471 5.14 -5.33 11.14
C PHE A 471 6.36 -5.57 10.25
N TYR A 472 6.24 -5.20 8.98
CA TYR A 472 7.23 -5.39 7.93
C TYR A 472 7.90 -4.06 7.54
N VAL A 473 9.20 -4.13 7.29
CA VAL A 473 9.96 -3.12 6.53
C VAL A 473 10.60 -3.83 5.34
N ILE A 474 10.33 -3.32 4.15
CA ILE A 474 10.65 -3.94 2.86
C ILE A 474 11.45 -2.94 2.03
N ASP A 475 12.58 -3.36 1.46
CA ASP A 475 13.35 -2.50 0.56
C ASP A 475 12.64 -2.24 -0.77
N HIS A 476 13.15 -1.27 -1.54
CA HIS A 476 12.64 -0.89 -2.87
C HIS A 476 12.59 -2.04 -3.89
N ARG A 477 13.17 -3.20 -3.58
CA ARG A 477 13.24 -4.41 -4.42
C ARG A 477 12.31 -5.51 -3.94
N GLY A 478 11.46 -5.24 -2.94
CA GLY A 478 10.50 -6.18 -2.39
C GLY A 478 11.09 -7.15 -1.37
N LYS A 479 12.29 -6.90 -0.84
CA LYS A 479 12.93 -7.79 0.14
C LYS A 479 12.80 -7.24 1.56
N VAL A 480 12.27 -8.08 2.46
CA VAL A 480 12.17 -7.76 3.89
C VAL A 480 13.56 -7.49 4.50
N ARG A 481 13.69 -6.39 5.23
CA ARG A 481 14.93 -5.98 5.92
C ARG A 481 15.28 -6.93 7.07
N ASN A 482 16.56 -6.95 7.45
CA ASN A 482 17.05 -7.81 8.54
C ASN A 482 16.32 -7.51 9.86
N LYS A 483 16.05 -8.56 10.67
CA LYS A 483 15.23 -8.56 11.90
C LYS A 483 13.71 -8.36 11.73
N PHE A 484 13.23 -8.00 10.54
CA PHE A 484 11.79 -7.92 10.26
C PHE A 484 11.25 -9.27 9.75
N PRO A 485 9.95 -9.56 9.91
CA PRO A 485 8.96 -8.75 10.62
C PRO A 485 9.01 -8.88 12.14
N LEU A 486 8.69 -7.76 12.81
CA LEU A 486 8.47 -7.66 14.25
C LEU A 486 7.03 -8.05 14.60
N GLU A 487 6.77 -8.41 15.88
CA GLU A 487 5.47 -8.94 16.31
C GLU A 487 4.75 -8.06 17.34
N MET A 488 3.44 -7.89 17.16
CA MET A 488 2.52 -7.20 18.06
C MET A 488 1.21 -8.00 18.22
N ALA A 489 0.14 -7.39 18.72
CA ALA A 489 -1.21 -7.82 18.37
C ALA A 489 -1.59 -7.30 16.97
N GLU A 490 -2.85 -7.48 16.58
CA GLU A 490 -3.40 -7.09 15.28
C GLU A 490 -3.15 -5.61 14.92
N ILE A 491 -2.49 -5.30 13.80
CA ILE A 491 -2.18 -3.92 13.39
C ILE A 491 -3.15 -3.47 12.30
N HIS A 492 -3.94 -2.43 12.58
CA HIS A 492 -4.83 -1.77 11.61
C HIS A 492 -4.31 -0.42 11.14
N ALA A 493 -3.60 0.31 12.00
CA ALA A 493 -3.10 1.65 11.70
C ALA A 493 -1.91 1.64 10.72
N PRO A 494 -1.75 2.68 9.89
CA PRO A 494 -0.47 2.99 9.23
C PRO A 494 0.65 3.17 10.26
N VAL A 495 1.86 2.74 9.90
CA VAL A 495 3.06 2.92 10.73
C VAL A 495 3.64 4.29 10.46
N ILE A 496 3.89 5.07 11.51
CA ILE A 496 4.51 6.39 11.37
C ILE A 496 6.03 6.24 11.37
N ALA A 497 6.71 6.96 10.48
CA ALA A 497 8.15 7.14 10.50
C ALA A 497 8.49 8.62 10.72
N ALA A 498 9.25 8.94 11.78
CA ALA A 498 9.61 10.30 12.15
C ALA A 498 10.80 10.31 13.12
N ASP A 499 11.49 11.45 13.25
CA ASP A 499 12.43 11.69 14.35
C ASP A 499 11.63 11.97 15.61
N ILE A 500 11.46 10.96 16.47
CA ILE A 500 10.63 11.07 17.68
C ILE A 500 11.45 11.38 18.93
N ASN A 501 12.78 11.23 18.86
CA ASN A 501 13.69 11.42 19.99
C ASN A 501 14.62 12.65 19.84
N ASP A 502 14.51 13.34 18.71
CA ASP A 502 15.25 14.51 18.25
C ASP A 502 16.78 14.27 18.08
N ASP A 503 17.19 13.07 17.63
CA ASP A 503 18.60 12.75 17.30
C ASP A 503 19.00 12.95 15.83
N GLY A 504 18.03 13.24 14.95
CA GLY A 504 18.22 13.47 13.53
C GLY A 504 18.10 12.22 12.65
N LYS A 505 17.55 11.11 13.16
CA LYS A 505 17.22 9.88 12.41
C LYS A 505 15.72 9.63 12.42
N MET A 506 15.28 8.68 11.58
CA MET A 506 13.90 8.21 11.58
C MET A 506 13.74 6.99 12.49
N GLU A 507 12.83 7.10 13.45
CA GLU A 507 12.25 5.98 14.18
C GLU A 507 10.89 5.59 13.59
N MET A 508 10.37 4.45 14.03
CA MET A 508 9.05 3.96 13.67
C MET A 508 8.14 3.87 14.89
N VAL A 509 6.91 4.35 14.78
CA VAL A 509 5.87 4.20 15.82
C VAL A 509 4.74 3.34 15.28
N THR A 510 4.46 2.24 16.00
CA THR A 510 3.41 1.27 15.67
C THR A 510 2.34 1.25 16.76
N THR A 511 1.10 0.99 16.37
CA THR A 511 -0.03 0.82 17.28
C THR A 511 -0.87 -0.40 16.88
N ASP A 512 -1.26 -1.22 17.86
CA ASP A 512 -2.13 -2.37 17.62
C ASP A 512 -3.56 -2.16 18.15
N SER A 513 -4.47 -2.99 17.63
CA SER A 513 -5.89 -2.95 17.99
C SER A 513 -6.10 -3.18 19.49
N HIS A 514 -5.22 -3.90 20.17
CA HIS A 514 -5.35 -4.22 21.60
C HIS A 514 -5.00 -3.03 22.52
N GLY A 515 -4.44 -1.95 21.97
CA GLY A 515 -4.14 -0.72 22.69
C GLY A 515 -2.67 -0.54 23.05
N ASN A 516 -1.78 -1.31 22.45
CA ASN A 516 -0.34 -1.11 22.60
C ASN A 516 0.17 -0.05 21.62
N VAL A 517 1.08 0.79 22.11
CA VAL A 517 1.89 1.74 21.34
C VAL A 517 3.35 1.35 21.57
N ALA A 518 4.14 1.22 20.50
CA ALA A 518 5.55 0.91 20.59
C ALA A 518 6.37 1.77 19.63
N ALA A 519 7.56 2.17 20.07
CA ALA A 519 8.54 2.90 19.28
C ALA A 519 9.77 2.04 19.02
N TRP A 520 10.28 2.08 17.78
CA TRP A 520 11.36 1.23 17.29
C TRP A 520 12.41 2.04 16.55
N THR A 521 13.69 1.65 16.63
CA THR A 521 14.72 2.18 15.73
C THR A 521 14.54 1.63 14.31
N ALA A 522 15.16 2.27 13.32
CA ALA A 522 15.26 1.77 11.94
C ALA A 522 15.72 0.30 11.84
N GLU A 523 16.55 -0.17 12.79
CA GLU A 523 17.02 -1.55 12.90
C GLU A 523 16.12 -2.45 13.76
N GLY A 524 14.89 -2.03 14.08
CA GLY A 524 13.89 -2.84 14.77
C GLY A 524 14.17 -3.11 16.26
N GLU A 525 14.97 -2.27 16.93
CA GLU A 525 15.15 -2.35 18.39
C GLU A 525 14.06 -1.53 19.12
N GLU A 526 13.46 -2.08 20.18
CA GLU A 526 12.43 -1.39 20.99
C GLU A 526 13.04 -0.24 21.80
N ILE A 527 12.50 0.98 21.62
CA ILE A 527 12.91 2.18 22.36
C ILE A 527 12.06 2.31 23.63
N TRP A 528 10.74 2.26 23.47
CA TRP A 528 9.75 2.25 24.54
C TRP A 528 8.44 1.60 24.11
N GLU A 529 7.66 1.13 25.08
CA GLU A 529 6.29 0.64 24.87
C GLU A 529 5.33 1.21 25.92
N VAL A 530 4.07 1.42 25.53
CA VAL A 530 2.98 1.90 26.40
C VAL A 530 1.71 1.11 26.10
N HIS A 531 1.05 0.57 27.13
CA HIS A 531 -0.30 0.02 27.01
C HIS A 531 -1.35 1.05 27.43
N LEU A 532 -2.20 1.47 26.49
CA LEU A 532 -3.27 2.45 26.70
C LEU A 532 -4.60 1.82 27.14
N LYS A 533 -4.71 0.48 27.15
CA LYS A 533 -5.88 -0.29 27.63
C LYS A 533 -7.20 0.02 26.90
N SER A 534 -7.13 0.54 25.69
CA SER A 534 -8.29 0.94 24.90
C SER A 534 -7.93 0.70 23.45
N LEU A 535 -8.86 0.18 22.64
CA LEU A 535 -8.59 -0.11 21.23
C LEU A 535 -8.13 1.16 20.52
N ILE A 536 -7.11 1.05 19.66
CA ILE A 536 -6.59 2.14 18.81
C ILE A 536 -7.09 1.87 17.39
N PRO A 537 -8.13 2.58 16.91
CA PRO A 537 -8.80 2.27 15.65
C PRO A 537 -8.16 2.96 14.44
N GLN A 538 -7.25 3.91 14.66
CA GLN A 538 -6.78 4.84 13.65
C GLN A 538 -5.29 5.17 13.80
N ARG A 539 -4.75 5.76 12.74
CA ARG A 539 -3.37 6.26 12.67
C ARG A 539 -3.04 7.20 13.85
N PRO A 540 -1.94 6.98 14.59
CA PRO A 540 -1.40 7.99 15.50
C PRO A 540 -0.86 9.19 14.70
N THR A 541 -0.56 10.31 15.34
CA THR A 541 -0.03 11.51 14.66
C THR A 541 1.06 12.15 15.50
N VAL A 542 2.09 12.71 14.87
CA VAL A 542 3.29 13.19 15.55
C VAL A 542 3.55 14.68 15.33
N GLY A 543 4.10 15.36 16.34
CA GLY A 543 4.47 16.78 16.28
C GLY A 543 4.56 17.41 17.67
N ASP A 544 5.09 18.63 17.76
CA ASP A 544 5.20 19.39 19.02
C ASP A 544 3.81 19.89 19.48
N VAL A 545 3.12 19.09 20.27
CA VAL A 545 1.76 19.38 20.74
C VAL A 545 1.78 20.42 21.85
N ASN A 546 2.76 20.34 22.74
CA ASN A 546 2.80 21.12 23.97
C ASN A 546 3.59 22.45 23.87
N GLY A 547 4.34 22.65 22.79
CA GLY A 547 5.15 23.84 22.50
C GLY A 547 6.53 23.86 23.17
N ASP A 548 7.07 22.73 23.62
CA ASP A 548 8.39 22.65 24.26
C ASP A 548 9.55 22.43 23.30
N GLY A 549 9.25 22.17 22.02
CA GLY A 549 10.24 21.92 20.97
C GLY A 549 10.69 20.47 20.83
N HIS A 550 10.00 19.52 21.47
CA HIS A 550 10.18 18.08 21.31
C HIS A 550 9.02 17.44 20.55
N THR A 551 9.28 16.30 19.91
CA THR A 551 8.25 15.57 19.16
C THR A 551 7.35 14.74 20.08
N ASP A 552 6.04 15.00 20.05
CA ASP A 552 5.02 14.24 20.78
C ASP A 552 4.29 13.26 19.85
N VAL A 553 3.70 12.21 20.42
CA VAL A 553 2.87 11.19 19.75
C VAL A 553 1.44 11.27 20.28
N VAL A 554 0.48 11.59 19.41
CA VAL A 554 -0.95 11.66 19.71
C VAL A 554 -1.63 10.36 19.32
N VAL A 555 -2.38 9.78 20.27
CA VAL A 555 -3.06 8.49 20.08
C VAL A 555 -4.54 8.60 20.51
N PRO A 556 -5.48 8.64 19.56
CA PRO A 556 -6.92 8.56 19.83
C PRO A 556 -7.35 7.11 20.13
N THR A 557 -8.33 6.91 21.02
CA THR A 557 -8.79 5.57 21.40
C THR A 557 -10.32 5.43 21.52
N VAL A 558 -10.83 4.21 21.42
CA VAL A 558 -12.27 3.88 21.43
C VAL A 558 -12.98 4.25 22.75
N SER A 559 -12.27 4.29 23.88
CA SER A 559 -12.80 4.76 25.17
C SER A 559 -13.05 6.27 25.24
N GLY A 560 -12.80 7.01 24.14
CA GLY A 560 -12.97 8.45 24.05
C GLY A 560 -11.79 9.24 24.63
N ASN A 561 -10.70 8.55 24.97
CA ASN A 561 -9.47 9.20 25.42
C ASN A 561 -8.59 9.56 24.22
N ILE A 562 -7.98 10.74 24.28
CA ILE A 562 -6.92 11.18 23.36
C ILE A 562 -5.68 11.35 24.21
N TYR A 563 -4.70 10.46 24.04
CA TYR A 563 -3.43 10.50 24.75
C TYR A 563 -2.40 11.31 23.96
N VAL A 564 -1.52 11.98 24.69
CA VAL A 564 -0.30 12.60 24.14
C VAL A 564 0.87 12.03 24.93
N LEU A 565 1.82 11.42 24.23
CA LEU A 565 2.99 10.73 24.77
C LEU A 565 4.25 11.46 24.27
N SER A 566 5.28 11.60 25.10
CA SER A 566 6.57 12.11 24.61
C SER A 566 7.20 11.08 23.67
N GLY A 567 7.62 11.50 22.48
CA GLY A 567 8.28 10.62 21.51
C GLY A 567 9.59 10.01 22.02
N LYS A 568 10.21 10.63 23.03
CA LYS A 568 11.49 10.20 23.61
C LYS A 568 11.41 8.96 24.51
N ASP A 569 10.36 8.84 25.32
CA ASP A 569 10.24 7.81 26.36
C ASP A 569 8.83 7.24 26.58
N GLY A 570 7.85 7.65 25.77
CA GLY A 570 6.45 7.23 25.90
C GLY A 570 5.73 7.79 27.14
N SER A 571 6.33 8.71 27.90
CA SER A 571 5.70 9.28 29.08
C SER A 571 4.47 10.14 28.74
N LYS A 572 3.42 10.07 29.56
CA LYS A 572 2.15 10.77 29.31
C LYS A 572 2.28 12.26 29.62
N ILE A 573 2.09 13.09 28.61
CA ILE A 573 2.22 14.55 28.70
C ILE A 573 0.97 15.16 29.33
N GLN A 574 1.15 16.08 30.27
CA GLN A 574 0.05 16.79 30.90
C GLN A 574 -0.42 17.94 30.00
N PRO A 575 -1.74 18.19 29.90
CA PRO A 575 -2.81 17.68 30.76
C PRO A 575 -3.51 16.40 30.27
N PHE A 576 -2.98 15.71 29.27
CA PHE A 576 -3.61 14.55 28.64
C PHE A 576 -3.59 13.29 29.54
N PRO A 577 -4.52 12.32 29.36
CA PRO A 577 -5.53 12.24 28.29
C PRO A 577 -6.65 13.27 28.39
N TYR A 578 -7.04 13.84 27.25
CA TYR A 578 -8.35 14.47 27.11
C TYR A 578 -9.41 13.38 26.94
N ARG A 579 -10.60 13.55 27.54
CA ARG A 579 -11.67 12.55 27.46
C ARG A 579 -12.95 13.16 26.87
N ALA A 580 -13.27 12.74 25.65
CA ALA A 580 -14.51 13.05 24.95
C ALA A 580 -15.70 12.22 25.48
N HIS A 581 -16.90 12.49 24.94
CA HIS A 581 -18.16 11.84 25.34
C HIS A 581 -18.55 10.65 24.45
N GLY A 582 -17.77 10.35 23.40
CA GLY A 582 -17.97 9.25 22.47
C GLY A 582 -16.66 8.58 22.05
N ARG A 583 -16.73 7.70 21.05
CA ARG A 583 -15.54 7.03 20.47
C ARG A 583 -14.82 7.99 19.55
N ILE A 584 -13.49 8.05 19.63
CA ILE A 584 -12.70 8.69 18.57
C ILE A 584 -12.32 7.61 17.55
N MET A 585 -12.97 7.61 16.38
CA MET A 585 -12.65 6.72 15.25
C MET A 585 -12.18 7.48 14.00
N SER A 586 -12.01 8.80 14.08
CA SER A 586 -11.27 9.60 13.09
C SER A 586 -9.82 9.77 13.53
N PRO A 587 -8.85 9.82 12.60
CA PRO A 587 -7.51 10.33 12.91
C PRO A 587 -7.56 11.75 13.50
N VAL A 588 -6.50 12.15 14.22
CA VAL A 588 -6.37 13.50 14.78
C VAL A 588 -5.53 14.35 13.84
N LEU A 589 -6.03 15.51 13.41
CA LEU A 589 -5.24 16.51 12.71
C LEU A 589 -4.53 17.41 13.74
N LEU A 590 -3.25 17.71 13.51
CA LEU A 590 -2.51 18.75 14.24
C LEU A 590 -2.41 20.01 13.39
N LEU A 591 -2.84 21.14 13.95
CA LEU A 591 -2.80 22.44 13.26
C LEU A 591 -2.43 23.59 14.19
N ASP A 592 -1.78 24.62 13.65
CA ASP A 592 -1.52 25.87 14.36
C ASP A 592 -2.70 26.83 14.19
N MET A 593 -3.42 27.10 15.28
CA MET A 593 -4.50 28.11 15.35
C MET A 593 -4.09 29.37 16.15
N SER A 594 -2.82 29.76 16.09
CA SER A 594 -2.36 31.04 16.60
C SER A 594 -2.78 32.21 15.70
N LYS A 595 -3.17 33.33 16.32
CA LYS A 595 -3.55 34.54 15.56
C LYS A 595 -2.30 35.28 15.07
N HIS A 596 -2.47 36.11 14.05
CA HIS A 596 -1.38 36.95 13.53
C HIS A 596 -0.61 37.70 14.64
N GLY A 597 0.68 37.37 14.79
CA GLY A 597 1.57 38.00 15.76
C GLY A 597 1.58 37.38 17.16
N GLU A 598 0.78 36.34 17.40
CA GLU A 598 0.90 35.49 18.59
C GLU A 598 1.93 34.38 18.31
N ASN A 599 2.85 34.14 19.26
CA ASN A 599 3.67 32.94 19.21
C ASN A 599 2.82 31.76 19.65
N ALA A 600 2.61 30.78 18.76
CA ALA A 600 2.01 29.51 19.10
C ALA A 600 2.72 28.89 20.31
N LYS A 601 1.93 28.35 21.25
CA LYS A 601 2.45 27.64 22.43
C LYS A 601 2.32 26.13 22.29
N GLY A 602 2.26 25.61 21.07
CA GLY A 602 1.90 24.23 20.77
C GLY A 602 0.74 24.16 19.78
N LEU A 603 0.48 22.95 19.27
CA LEU A 603 -0.52 22.69 18.24
C LEU A 603 -1.93 22.49 18.83
N THR A 604 -2.96 22.71 18.01
CA THR A 604 -4.35 22.34 18.33
C THR A 604 -4.68 21.02 17.65
N LEU A 605 -5.29 20.10 18.39
CA LEU A 605 -5.80 18.82 17.91
C LEU A 605 -7.23 19.02 17.39
N ALA A 606 -7.48 18.72 16.12
CA ALA A 606 -8.82 18.64 15.55
C ALA A 606 -9.20 17.17 15.30
N THR A 607 -10.36 16.74 15.83
CA THR A 607 -10.86 15.38 15.59
C THR A 607 -12.37 15.29 15.83
N MET A 608 -13.02 14.29 15.25
CA MET A 608 -14.44 14.01 15.48
C MET A 608 -14.64 12.87 16.47
N SER A 609 -15.76 12.95 17.20
CA SER A 609 -16.20 11.91 18.12
C SER A 609 -17.54 11.33 17.68
N PHE A 610 -17.79 10.07 18.02
CA PHE A 610 -19.03 9.34 17.70
C PHE A 610 -20.24 9.78 18.56
N ASP A 611 -20.09 10.84 19.34
CA ASP A 611 -21.17 11.58 19.98
C ASP A 611 -21.77 12.67 19.05
N GLY A 612 -21.17 12.93 17.88
CA GLY A 612 -21.64 13.91 16.89
C GLY A 612 -20.91 15.26 16.92
N TYR A 613 -19.86 15.39 17.72
CA TYR A 613 -19.14 16.65 17.91
C TYR A 613 -17.75 16.68 17.28
N LEU A 614 -17.38 17.85 16.74
CA LEU A 614 -16.02 18.22 16.36
C LEU A 614 -15.32 18.84 17.59
N TYR A 615 -14.18 18.28 17.97
CA TYR A 615 -13.35 18.75 19.09
C TYR A 615 -12.10 19.48 18.58
N LEU A 616 -11.83 20.67 19.15
CA LEU A 616 -10.67 21.51 18.87
C LEU A 616 -9.89 21.76 20.16
N ILE A 617 -8.91 20.90 20.46
CA ILE A 617 -8.25 20.81 21.77
C ILE A 617 -6.87 21.46 21.72
N GLU A 618 -6.65 22.54 22.46
CA GLU A 618 -5.35 23.20 22.56
C GLU A 618 -4.34 22.31 23.31
N GLY A 619 -3.23 21.93 22.66
CA GLY A 619 -2.23 21.02 23.20
C GLY A 619 -1.60 21.48 24.51
N SER A 620 -1.23 22.76 24.61
CA SER A 620 -0.57 23.31 25.81
C SER A 620 -1.45 23.40 27.05
N SER A 621 -2.77 23.46 26.90
CA SER A 621 -3.72 23.74 27.99
C SER A 621 -4.76 22.65 28.22
N GLY A 622 -4.94 21.75 27.25
CA GLY A 622 -6.03 20.76 27.21
C GLY A 622 -7.41 21.39 27.08
N CYS A 623 -7.50 22.70 26.81
CA CYS A 623 -8.78 23.39 26.68
C CYS A 623 -9.38 23.09 25.30
N ALA A 624 -10.58 22.51 25.31
CA ALA A 624 -11.31 22.16 24.10
C ALA A 624 -12.37 23.20 23.78
N ASP A 625 -12.42 23.63 22.52
CA ASP A 625 -13.64 24.13 21.91
C ASP A 625 -14.38 23.00 21.19
N VAL A 626 -15.71 23.10 21.08
CA VAL A 626 -16.55 22.02 20.56
C VAL A 626 -17.64 22.57 19.66
N VAL A 627 -17.77 22.00 18.46
CA VAL A 627 -18.82 22.33 17.49
C VAL A 627 -19.74 21.13 17.33
N ASP A 628 -21.05 21.36 17.44
CA ASP A 628 -22.08 20.35 17.17
C ASP A 628 -22.26 20.16 15.66
N ILE A 629 -21.97 18.95 15.18
CA ILE A 629 -22.20 18.53 13.79
C ILE A 629 -23.46 17.65 13.71
N GLY A 630 -23.89 17.04 14.82
CA GLY A 630 -24.99 16.07 14.90
C GLY A 630 -24.71 14.71 14.24
N GLU A 631 -23.52 14.48 13.69
CA GLU A 631 -23.19 13.33 12.84
C GLU A 631 -21.79 12.76 13.11
N THR A 632 -21.62 11.45 12.87
CA THR A 632 -20.37 10.73 13.14
C THR A 632 -19.47 10.64 11.90
N SER A 633 -18.16 10.45 12.09
CA SER A 633 -17.19 10.34 10.99
C SER A 633 -16.01 9.41 11.29
N TYR A 634 -15.57 8.67 10.27
CA TYR A 634 -14.31 7.93 10.26
C TYR A 634 -13.14 8.71 9.64
N THR A 635 -13.43 9.80 8.92
CA THR A 635 -12.44 10.53 8.12
C THR A 635 -11.61 11.48 8.98
N MET A 636 -10.36 11.73 8.58
CA MET A 636 -9.58 12.82 9.18
C MET A 636 -10.26 14.18 8.86
N VAL A 637 -10.27 15.11 9.81
CA VAL A 637 -10.60 16.51 9.53
C VAL A 637 -9.46 17.07 8.66
N LEU A 638 -9.80 17.71 7.54
CA LEU A 638 -8.81 18.36 6.69
C LEU A 638 -8.81 19.87 6.96
N ALA A 639 -7.70 20.54 6.66
CA ALA A 639 -7.61 21.98 6.79
C ALA A 639 -6.73 22.57 5.68
N ASP A 640 -7.19 23.65 5.06
CA ASP A 640 -6.51 24.42 4.00
C ASP A 640 -7.25 25.76 3.81
N ASN A 641 -6.80 26.63 2.90
CA ASN A 641 -7.55 27.82 2.47
C ASN A 641 -8.52 27.47 1.33
N VAL A 642 -9.62 26.81 1.68
CA VAL A 642 -10.56 26.23 0.70
C VAL A 642 -11.51 27.28 0.13
N ASP A 643 -11.88 28.31 0.91
CA ASP A 643 -12.73 29.41 0.45
C ASP A 643 -11.98 30.49 -0.36
N GLY A 644 -10.65 30.42 -0.41
CA GLY A 644 -9.78 31.35 -1.15
C GLY A 644 -9.58 32.71 -0.46
N GLY A 645 -9.93 32.82 0.82
CA GLY A 645 -9.67 33.97 1.67
C GLY A 645 -8.22 34.09 2.17
N ASP A 646 -8.06 34.72 3.34
CA ASP A 646 -6.78 34.80 4.08
C ASP A 646 -6.77 33.86 5.32
N ASP A 647 -7.92 33.26 5.65
CA ASP A 647 -8.17 32.47 6.85
C ASP A 647 -7.99 30.97 6.56
N LEU A 648 -7.77 30.17 7.61
CA LEU A 648 -7.70 28.70 7.54
C LEU A 648 -9.11 28.11 7.67
N ASP A 649 -9.52 27.30 6.71
CA ASP A 649 -10.76 26.53 6.76
C ASP A 649 -10.51 25.09 7.22
N LEU A 650 -11.56 24.46 7.74
CA LEU A 650 -11.63 23.04 8.10
C LEU A 650 -12.72 22.37 7.26
N ILE A 651 -12.37 21.29 6.57
CA ILE A 651 -13.32 20.41 5.88
C ILE A 651 -13.61 19.19 6.75
N VAL A 652 -14.90 18.98 7.01
CA VAL A 652 -15.43 17.93 7.88
C VAL A 652 -16.43 17.10 7.08
N THR A 653 -16.17 15.81 6.95
CA THR A 653 -17.03 14.86 6.21
C THR A 653 -17.64 13.81 7.12
N THR A 654 -18.87 13.37 6.85
CA THR A 654 -19.65 12.51 7.75
C THR A 654 -20.12 11.20 7.12
N MET A 655 -20.46 10.24 7.99
CA MET A 655 -21.05 8.95 7.61
C MET A 655 -22.45 9.07 6.99
N ASN A 656 -23.15 10.19 7.16
CA ASN A 656 -24.45 10.41 6.52
C ASN A 656 -24.30 10.95 5.09
N GLY A 657 -23.08 11.26 4.65
CA GLY A 657 -22.83 11.87 3.34
C GLY A 657 -22.93 13.40 3.35
N ASN A 658 -22.65 14.07 4.47
CA ASN A 658 -22.53 15.52 4.49
C ASN A 658 -21.06 15.96 4.50
N VAL A 659 -20.80 17.07 3.80
CA VAL A 659 -19.53 17.78 3.76
C VAL A 659 -19.77 19.18 4.31
N PHE A 660 -19.03 19.58 5.34
CA PHE A 660 -19.11 20.89 5.96
C PHE A 660 -17.78 21.64 5.78
N CYS A 661 -17.86 22.90 5.38
CA CYS A 661 -16.71 23.81 5.39
C CYS A 661 -16.87 24.86 6.49
N PHE A 662 -15.88 24.91 7.36
CA PHE A 662 -15.84 25.76 8.53
C PHE A 662 -14.65 26.70 8.47
N SER A 663 -14.87 28.01 8.48
CA SER A 663 -13.77 28.98 8.52
C SER A 663 -13.35 29.27 9.96
N THR A 664 -12.04 29.41 10.19
CA THR A 664 -11.46 29.71 11.50
C THR A 664 -10.85 31.13 11.51
N PRO A 665 -10.79 31.83 12.65
CA PRO A 665 -10.16 33.15 12.74
C PRO A 665 -8.62 33.09 12.78
N SER A 666 -8.04 31.99 12.29
CA SER A 666 -6.60 31.75 12.25
C SER A 666 -6.15 31.98 10.81
N PRO A 667 -5.10 32.76 10.55
CA PRO A 667 -4.64 33.00 9.19
C PRO A 667 -4.10 31.71 8.57
N HIS A 668 -4.44 31.45 7.31
CA HIS A 668 -3.85 30.35 6.58
C HIS A 668 -2.34 30.55 6.42
N HIS A 669 -1.57 29.47 6.58
CA HIS A 669 -0.14 29.46 6.31
C HIS A 669 0.24 28.18 5.57
N PRO A 670 0.66 28.25 4.28
CA PRO A 670 0.84 27.08 3.39
C PRO A 670 2.05 26.18 3.74
N LEU A 671 2.55 26.25 4.97
CA LEU A 671 3.69 25.50 5.50
C LEU A 671 3.50 25.08 6.98
N LYS A 672 2.27 25.19 7.53
CA LYS A 672 1.98 24.87 8.95
C LYS A 672 1.05 23.68 9.16
N LEU A 673 0.60 23.04 8.08
CA LEU A 673 -0.12 21.78 8.14
C LEU A 673 0.90 20.65 8.25
N LEU A 674 1.13 20.20 9.49
CA LEU A 674 1.95 19.01 9.76
C LEU A 674 1.12 17.76 9.47
N ILE A 675 1.05 17.41 8.19
CA ILE A 675 0.65 16.07 7.74
C ILE A 675 1.92 15.24 7.59
N THR A 676 2.28 14.54 8.66
CA THR A 676 3.16 13.36 8.64
C THR A 676 2.35 12.14 9.05
#